data_AF-A0A497BJS7-F1
#
_entry.id   AF-A0A497BJS7-F1
#
_cell.length_a   1.000
_cell.length_b   1.000
_cell.length_c   1.000
_cell.angle_alpha   90.00
_cell.angle_beta   90.00
_cell.angle_gamma   90.00
#
_symmetry.space_group_name_H-M   'P 1'
#
loop_
_entity.id
_entity.type
_entity.pdbx_description
1 polymer ?
#
loop_
_entity_poly.entity_id
_entity_poly.type
_entity_poly.pdbx_seq_one_letter_code
_entity_poly.pdbx_strand_id
1 'polypeptide(L)'
;DELQQKGDPIHFCPRVRSGMAIRRLQSRASRYYVLKNPQAYTYLRLAEHEFFLWRLMDGTRSLSALMTAYFQKYRALAISLVCSLVDGLRDQQFLTARPVKVYEQAQEALDRRRPERWSERAVHWFAGQEFTISGLDNILSTVYRAGGRLFFTMPALIVFTAIALMGLLCFFLTLRQGTFTLLKSGNSLTLGLILLWLANLLTIFLHECAHALTTKHFGREVHRGGFMLYYGLPAFFVDTMDIWMEDKGPRMAVSAAGPASDLIVGGTCSLLAFAFPHWALSPFLCKIAFAAYLGALLNLNPLLELDGYFLLVDWLEIPMLRQRSLNFVRTEMWGKVRAWLQSRGLLPAQLIPQEEPAVTSFSREERIFTVFGLLSAVYTVVALWLALYFWQKQLGRVVSELWARGGAGRVLVGMIGGALVVVGGWVLGSQLVRFLKSVADWLARQRILERDRLVAGLLLGLLAVLLGITLFLPADWRWAYLLTLTFLLTLVALGAALAATRYYAASAFQGVFLALSATLVLLLPVHGLRALGVWYVIDPPWPTVIIVLNKLALLAVAAAALSARRTGLELVTAGEKTLMALLFALAHVAVLPALLWTTRNSTPALDDLLGLVAPYCATLGLVLLIPTLFAFSDSHFGLGWDFLLVAIAGLVAEDLLRVYAPSHPRLYAVIYGLGALASGGLACGCVLIYLAHLRAAYRREEWPLVEAFSDQERLRDAFAHFYAALFAQFREVYGWRLAQIIDDRLDVTAVTANWGVMVDRGRIRDTLPLDSMTIADQAARYEEMLSYTIDMMDDSAGRHFLRRAIQGAHDGLPWQEREVLSRHLLQRTSWGADLSQDFESTAGDYRYLL
;
A
#
# COMPACT_ATOMS: atom_id res chain seq x y z
N ASP A 1 -24.14 -27.91 28.37
CA ASP A 1 -24.61 -28.89 27.37
C ASP A 1 -25.35 -28.25 26.19
N GLU A 2 -26.51 -27.59 26.35
CA GLU A 2 -27.21 -26.95 25.21
C GLU A 2 -26.40 -25.84 24.50
N LEU A 3 -25.59 -25.08 25.22
CA LEU A 3 -24.68 -24.08 24.64
C LEU A 3 -23.44 -24.71 23.98
N GLN A 4 -22.99 -25.88 24.46
CA GLN A 4 -21.90 -26.65 23.84
C GLN A 4 -22.37 -27.32 22.54
N GLN A 5 -23.58 -27.88 22.51
CA GLN A 5 -24.20 -28.38 21.27
C GLN A 5 -24.47 -27.26 20.25
N LYS A 6 -24.76 -26.03 20.70
CA LYS A 6 -24.87 -24.84 19.82
C LYS A 6 -23.51 -24.27 19.37
N GLY A 7 -22.43 -24.59 20.09
CA GLY A 7 -21.08 -24.12 19.81
C GLY A 7 -20.27 -25.03 18.89
N ASP A 8 -20.65 -26.31 18.76
CA ASP A 8 -19.97 -27.25 17.87
C ASP A 8 -20.52 -27.10 16.43
N PRO A 9 -19.72 -26.60 15.47
CA PRO A 9 -20.18 -26.33 14.11
C PRO A 9 -20.78 -27.57 13.43
N ILE A 10 -20.30 -28.77 13.75
CA ILE A 10 -20.72 -30.04 13.11
C ILE A 10 -22.18 -30.38 13.41
N HIS A 11 -22.71 -29.97 14.56
CA HIS A 11 -24.09 -30.24 15.00
C HIS A 11 -25.07 -29.13 14.61
N PHE A 12 -24.60 -28.04 14.01
CA PHE A 12 -25.45 -26.94 13.58
C PHE A 12 -26.47 -27.40 12.52
N CYS A 13 -27.75 -27.11 12.77
CA CYS A 13 -28.86 -27.42 11.87
C CYS A 13 -29.34 -26.15 11.15
N PRO A 14 -28.86 -25.85 9.94
CA PRO A 14 -29.26 -24.66 9.20
C PRO A 14 -30.74 -24.71 8.82
N ARG A 15 -31.46 -23.60 9.06
CA ARG A 15 -32.83 -23.40 8.64
C ARG A 15 -32.95 -22.22 7.69
N VAL A 16 -33.44 -22.49 6.49
CA VAL A 16 -33.71 -21.46 5.47
C VAL A 16 -34.92 -20.62 5.89
N ARG A 17 -34.83 -19.30 5.66
CA ARG A 17 -35.93 -18.36 5.92
C ARG A 17 -37.00 -18.47 4.82
N SER A 18 -38.27 -18.40 5.20
CA SER A 18 -39.41 -18.46 4.28
C SER A 18 -39.55 -17.19 3.43
N GLY A 19 -40.16 -17.29 2.24
CA GLY A 19 -40.46 -16.15 1.37
C GLY A 19 -39.35 -15.76 0.39
N MET A 20 -38.39 -16.66 0.13
CA MET A 20 -37.33 -16.43 -0.86
C MET A 20 -37.88 -16.57 -2.28
N ALA A 21 -37.55 -15.62 -3.15
CA ALA A 21 -37.83 -15.75 -4.58
C ALA A 21 -36.71 -16.56 -5.23
N ILE A 22 -37.09 -17.52 -6.08
CA ILE A 22 -36.17 -18.45 -6.73
C ILE A 22 -36.36 -18.35 -8.23
N ARG A 23 -35.26 -18.16 -8.96
CA ARG A 23 -35.25 -18.25 -10.42
C ARG A 23 -34.25 -19.29 -10.88
N ARG A 24 -34.68 -20.18 -11.77
CA ARG A 24 -33.81 -21.13 -12.47
C ARG A 24 -33.33 -20.50 -13.76
N LEU A 25 -32.01 -20.47 -13.96
CA LEU A 25 -31.36 -19.90 -15.14
C LEU A 25 -30.38 -20.92 -15.75
N GLN A 26 -29.95 -20.65 -16.98
CA GLN A 26 -29.02 -21.51 -17.71
C GLN A 26 -27.84 -20.70 -18.25
N SER A 27 -26.62 -21.11 -17.90
CA SER A 27 -25.38 -20.63 -18.52
C SER A 27 -24.95 -21.59 -19.63
N ARG A 28 -23.99 -21.17 -20.47
CA ARG A 28 -23.33 -21.98 -21.51
C ARG A 28 -22.83 -23.34 -20.97
N ALA A 29 -22.32 -23.36 -19.74
CA ALA A 29 -21.68 -24.55 -19.16
C ALA A 29 -22.60 -25.35 -18.22
N SER A 30 -23.51 -24.70 -17.50
CA SER A 30 -24.31 -25.37 -16.47
C SER A 30 -25.59 -24.62 -16.09
N ARG A 31 -26.53 -25.36 -15.47
CA ARG A 31 -27.74 -24.81 -14.87
C ARG A 31 -27.42 -24.27 -13.48
N TYR A 32 -28.01 -23.12 -13.14
CA TYR A 32 -27.84 -22.51 -11.83
C TYR A 32 -29.15 -21.86 -11.35
N TYR A 33 -29.22 -21.60 -10.06
CA TYR A 33 -30.36 -20.98 -9.40
C TYR A 33 -29.93 -19.65 -8.79
N VAL A 34 -30.77 -18.64 -8.89
CA VAL A 34 -30.58 -17.35 -8.21
C VAL A 34 -31.65 -17.24 -7.14
N LEU A 35 -31.20 -17.03 -5.90
CA LEU A 35 -32.04 -16.79 -4.74
C LEU A 35 -32.08 -15.28 -4.47
N LYS A 36 -33.27 -14.74 -4.24
CA LYS A 36 -33.49 -13.36 -3.78
C LYS A 36 -34.17 -13.39 -2.41
N ASN A 37 -33.59 -12.65 -1.46
CA ASN A 37 -34.24 -12.34 -0.20
C ASN A 37 -34.93 -10.98 -0.31
N PRO A 38 -36.27 -10.92 -0.38
CA PRO A 38 -36.99 -9.66 -0.58
C PRO A 38 -36.96 -8.73 0.63
N GLN A 39 -36.62 -9.22 1.83
CA GLN A 39 -36.54 -8.40 3.03
C GLN A 39 -35.18 -7.72 3.20
N ALA A 40 -34.10 -8.43 2.83
CA ALA A 40 -32.73 -7.95 2.97
C ALA A 40 -32.16 -7.39 1.67
N TYR A 41 -32.87 -7.56 0.54
CA TYR A 41 -32.41 -7.23 -0.81
C TYR A 41 -31.06 -7.88 -1.18
N THR A 42 -30.83 -9.10 -0.66
CA THR A 42 -29.62 -9.89 -0.94
C THR A 42 -29.89 -10.93 -2.04
N TYR A 43 -28.86 -11.21 -2.83
CA TYR A 43 -28.90 -12.13 -3.96
C TYR A 43 -27.80 -13.18 -3.82
N LEU A 44 -28.10 -14.43 -4.13
CA LEU A 44 -27.11 -15.51 -4.12
C LEU A 44 -27.29 -16.42 -5.33
N ARG A 45 -26.20 -16.61 -6.08
CA ARG A 45 -26.11 -17.59 -7.16
C ARG A 45 -25.68 -18.94 -6.59
N LEU A 46 -26.49 -19.97 -6.79
CA LEU A 46 -26.22 -21.33 -6.40
C LEU A 46 -26.09 -22.24 -7.63
N ALA A 47 -25.04 -23.05 -7.67
CA ALA A 47 -24.95 -24.17 -8.60
C ALA A 47 -26.00 -25.24 -8.26
N GLU A 48 -26.26 -26.16 -9.20
CA GLU A 48 -27.26 -27.22 -9.02
C GLU A 48 -26.99 -28.11 -7.79
N HIS A 49 -25.73 -28.35 -7.47
CA HIS A 49 -25.33 -29.15 -6.32
C HIS A 49 -25.45 -28.39 -4.99
N GLU A 50 -25.22 -27.07 -4.98
CA GLU A 50 -25.44 -26.19 -3.81
C GLU A 50 -26.94 -25.97 -3.55
N PHE A 51 -27.73 -25.82 -4.61
CA PHE A 51 -29.18 -25.70 -4.50
C PHE A 51 -29.83 -26.98 -3.97
N PHE A 52 -29.27 -28.15 -4.30
CA PHE A 52 -29.66 -29.41 -3.67
C PHE A 52 -29.46 -29.37 -2.15
N LEU A 53 -28.29 -28.92 -1.68
CA LEU A 53 -28.03 -28.76 -0.24
C LEU A 53 -28.98 -27.76 0.41
N TRP A 54 -29.17 -26.60 -0.21
CA TRP A 54 -30.07 -25.55 0.28
C TRP A 54 -31.50 -26.06 0.49
N ARG A 55 -32.03 -26.90 -0.40
CA ARG A 55 -33.36 -27.52 -0.25
C ARG A 55 -33.48 -28.45 0.96
N LEU A 56 -32.37 -28.98 1.47
CA LEU A 56 -32.34 -29.87 2.62
C LEU A 56 -32.17 -29.12 3.95
N MET A 57 -31.95 -27.80 3.92
CA MET A 57 -31.73 -26.96 5.10
C MET A 57 -33.06 -26.47 5.71
N ASP A 58 -33.86 -27.41 6.22
CA ASP A 58 -35.15 -27.15 6.87
C ASP A 58 -35.04 -26.88 8.38
N GLY A 59 -33.84 -26.97 8.95
CA GLY A 59 -33.56 -26.85 10.38
C GLY A 59 -33.55 -28.16 11.16
N THR A 60 -33.79 -29.30 10.50
CA THR A 60 -33.78 -30.63 11.15
C THR A 60 -32.49 -31.41 10.92
N ARG A 61 -31.75 -31.07 9.85
CA ARG A 61 -30.53 -31.79 9.43
C ARG A 61 -29.29 -31.05 9.88
N SER A 62 -28.37 -31.76 10.55
CA SER A 62 -27.05 -31.23 10.93
C SER A 62 -26.12 -31.10 9.71
N LEU A 63 -25.01 -30.36 9.85
CA LEU A 63 -23.97 -30.28 8.80
C LEU A 63 -23.47 -31.67 8.40
N SER A 64 -23.26 -32.57 9.35
CA SER A 64 -22.87 -33.97 9.09
C SER A 64 -23.91 -34.71 8.23
N ALA A 65 -25.20 -34.51 8.49
CA ALA A 65 -26.27 -35.09 7.69
C ALA A 65 -26.33 -34.50 6.27
N LEU A 66 -26.05 -33.21 6.11
CA LEU A 66 -25.94 -32.55 4.80
C LEU A 66 -24.74 -33.06 4.00
N MET A 67 -23.59 -33.23 4.63
CA MET A 67 -22.40 -33.82 4.02
C MET A 67 -22.67 -35.26 3.56
N THR A 68 -23.34 -36.04 4.39
CA THR A 68 -23.74 -37.42 4.07
C THR A 68 -24.70 -37.46 2.87
N ALA A 69 -25.71 -36.59 2.86
CA ALA A 69 -26.65 -36.49 1.74
C ALA A 69 -25.97 -36.05 0.43
N TYR A 70 -24.99 -35.16 0.52
CA TYR A 70 -24.18 -34.75 -0.64
C TYR A 70 -23.34 -35.91 -1.17
N PHE A 71 -22.66 -36.63 -0.29
CA PHE A 71 -21.83 -37.79 -0.64
C PHE A 71 -22.66 -38.90 -1.30
N GLN A 72 -23.86 -39.18 -0.78
CA GLN A 72 -24.76 -40.18 -1.36
C GLN A 72 -25.17 -39.84 -2.80
N LYS A 73 -25.40 -38.56 -3.10
CA LYS A 73 -25.87 -38.11 -4.43
C LYS A 73 -24.74 -37.90 -5.44
N TYR A 74 -23.66 -37.23 -5.03
CA TYR A 74 -22.59 -36.78 -5.94
C TYR A 74 -21.30 -37.60 -5.81
N ARG A 75 -21.25 -38.58 -4.90
CA ARG A 75 -20.09 -39.46 -4.65
C ARG A 75 -18.78 -38.70 -4.38
N ALA A 76 -18.89 -37.49 -3.81
CA ALA A 76 -17.77 -36.62 -3.47
C ALA A 76 -17.89 -36.10 -2.04
N LEU A 77 -16.78 -36.03 -1.31
CA LEU A 77 -16.69 -35.43 0.01
C LEU A 77 -16.57 -33.90 -0.15
N ALA A 78 -17.53 -33.16 0.39
CA ALA A 78 -17.64 -31.71 0.16
C ALA A 78 -17.74 -30.90 1.46
N ILE A 79 -16.82 -31.17 2.39
CA ILE A 79 -16.81 -30.53 3.72
C ILE A 79 -16.66 -29.01 3.59
N SER A 80 -15.64 -28.56 2.86
CA SER A 80 -15.37 -27.12 2.64
C SER A 80 -16.52 -26.41 1.91
N LEU A 81 -17.14 -27.07 0.92
CA LEU A 81 -18.29 -26.54 0.20
C LEU A 81 -19.50 -26.35 1.12
N VAL A 82 -19.84 -27.35 1.94
CA VAL A 82 -21.02 -27.29 2.82
C VAL A 82 -20.84 -26.18 3.86
N CYS A 83 -19.65 -26.07 4.47
CA CYS A 83 -19.34 -25.01 5.42
C CYS A 83 -19.40 -23.62 4.76
N SER A 84 -18.69 -23.42 3.64
CA SER A 84 -18.68 -22.14 2.92
C SER A 84 -20.06 -21.72 2.41
N LEU A 85 -20.89 -22.67 1.96
CA LEU A 85 -22.27 -22.41 1.56
C LEU A 85 -23.13 -21.97 2.74
N VAL A 86 -23.03 -22.64 3.90
CA VAL A 86 -23.81 -22.30 5.09
C VAL A 86 -23.40 -20.94 5.64
N ASP A 87 -22.10 -20.65 5.68
CA ASP A 87 -21.59 -19.34 6.11
C ASP A 87 -22.03 -18.24 5.13
N GLY A 88 -21.92 -18.47 3.82
CA GLY A 88 -22.40 -17.52 2.80
C GLY A 88 -23.91 -17.25 2.89
N LEU A 89 -24.72 -18.29 3.11
CA LEU A 89 -26.17 -18.15 3.33
C LEU A 89 -26.49 -17.42 4.64
N ARG A 90 -25.69 -17.62 5.70
CA ARG A 90 -25.84 -16.94 6.99
C ARG A 90 -25.52 -15.46 6.86
N ASP A 91 -24.39 -15.12 6.25
CA ASP A 91 -23.92 -13.75 6.06
C ASP A 91 -24.87 -12.93 5.19
N GLN A 92 -25.40 -13.53 4.13
CA GLN A 92 -26.38 -12.90 3.23
C GLN A 92 -27.83 -13.00 3.73
N GLN A 93 -28.04 -13.39 5.00
CA GLN A 93 -29.34 -13.45 5.69
C GLN A 93 -30.39 -14.39 5.05
N PHE A 94 -29.97 -15.42 4.31
CA PHE A 94 -30.86 -16.46 3.78
C PHE A 94 -31.26 -17.50 4.85
N LEU A 95 -30.53 -17.58 5.97
CA LEU A 95 -30.86 -18.43 7.12
C LEU A 95 -31.63 -17.66 8.21
N THR A 96 -32.34 -18.39 9.07
CA THR A 96 -33.00 -17.81 10.26
C THR A 96 -31.99 -17.41 11.33
N ALA A 97 -30.87 -18.13 11.44
CA ALA A 97 -29.77 -17.76 12.30
C ALA A 97 -29.09 -16.49 11.76
N ARG A 98 -29.06 -15.43 12.58
CA ARG A 98 -28.38 -14.18 12.23
C ARG A 98 -26.87 -14.34 12.42
N PRO A 99 -26.03 -13.72 11.57
CA PRO A 99 -24.60 -13.68 11.81
C PRO A 99 -24.34 -12.86 13.08
N VAL A 100 -23.90 -13.51 14.16
CA VAL A 100 -23.41 -12.83 15.36
C VAL A 100 -21.90 -12.75 15.22
N LYS A 101 -21.40 -11.66 14.64
CA LYS A 101 -19.96 -11.47 14.41
C LYS A 101 -19.26 -10.95 15.67
N VAL A 102 -19.28 -11.73 16.75
CA VAL A 102 -18.75 -11.36 18.06
C VAL A 102 -17.28 -10.96 17.98
N TYR A 103 -16.47 -11.72 17.23
CA TYR A 103 -15.05 -11.44 17.06
C TYR A 103 -14.79 -10.19 16.21
N GLU A 104 -15.52 -9.97 15.10
CA GLU A 104 -15.39 -8.72 14.35
C GLU A 104 -15.80 -7.51 15.20
N GLN A 105 -16.85 -7.62 16.03
CA GLN A 105 -17.29 -6.53 16.91
C GLN A 105 -16.28 -6.25 18.03
N ALA A 106 -15.70 -7.29 18.63
CA ALA A 106 -14.65 -7.15 19.63
C ALA A 106 -13.36 -6.58 19.03
N GLN A 107 -13.01 -7.02 17.82
CA GLN A 107 -11.87 -6.53 17.07
C GLN A 107 -12.09 -5.08 16.65
N GLU A 108 -13.27 -4.71 16.13
CA GLU A 108 -13.65 -3.31 15.86
C GLU A 108 -13.60 -2.43 17.12
N ALA A 109 -14.02 -2.94 18.28
CA ALA A 109 -13.96 -2.21 19.54
C ALA A 109 -12.51 -1.96 20.02
N LEU A 110 -11.63 -2.96 19.84
CA LEU A 110 -10.20 -2.83 20.10
C LEU A 110 -9.51 -1.94 19.06
N ASP A 111 -9.92 -2.04 17.80
CA ASP A 111 -9.38 -1.30 16.65
C ASP A 111 -9.77 0.18 16.69
N ARG A 112 -10.93 0.53 17.28
CA ARG A 112 -11.32 1.93 17.54
C ARG A 112 -10.33 2.68 18.40
N ARG A 113 -9.56 1.98 19.26
CA ARG A 113 -8.55 2.56 20.15
C ARG A 113 -7.16 2.72 19.50
N ARG A 114 -6.93 2.14 18.30
CA ARG A 114 -5.65 2.24 17.59
C ARG A 114 -5.63 3.47 16.66
N PRO A 115 -4.66 4.40 16.81
CA PRO A 115 -4.55 5.59 15.94
C PRO A 115 -4.22 5.26 14.46
N GLU A 116 -3.77 4.04 14.19
CA GLU A 116 -3.28 3.57 12.88
C GLU A 116 -4.38 3.47 11.80
N ARG A 117 -5.65 3.24 12.21
CA ARG A 117 -6.78 3.05 11.28
C ARG A 117 -7.68 4.27 11.13
N TRP A 118 -7.27 5.42 11.65
CA TRP A 118 -7.86 6.69 11.21
C TRP A 118 -7.63 6.90 9.70
N SER A 119 -6.51 6.36 9.19
CA SER A 119 -6.22 6.23 7.76
C SER A 119 -7.29 5.45 7.01
N GLU A 120 -7.63 4.23 7.44
CA GLU A 120 -8.66 3.40 6.81
C GLU A 120 -10.04 4.06 6.85
N ARG A 121 -10.35 4.79 7.93
CA ARG A 121 -11.58 5.59 8.04
C ARG A 121 -11.58 6.80 7.10
N ALA A 122 -10.47 7.53 7.01
CA ALA A 122 -10.33 8.65 6.08
C ALA A 122 -10.34 8.18 4.62
N VAL A 123 -9.73 7.01 4.34
CA VAL A 123 -9.80 6.34 3.03
C VAL A 123 -11.22 5.93 2.73
N HIS A 124 -11.93 5.27 3.65
CA HIS A 124 -13.33 4.90 3.43
C HIS A 124 -14.23 6.12 3.24
N TRP A 125 -14.00 7.18 4.02
CA TRP A 125 -14.72 8.44 3.87
C TRP A 125 -14.44 9.10 2.51
N PHE A 126 -13.19 9.09 2.05
CA PHE A 126 -12.78 9.63 0.75
C PHE A 126 -13.18 8.73 -0.43
N ALA A 127 -13.19 7.40 -0.25
CA ALA A 127 -13.43 6.41 -1.28
C ALA A 127 -14.91 6.25 -1.63
N GLY A 128 -15.83 6.64 -0.75
CA GLY A 128 -17.26 6.55 -1.04
C GLY A 128 -18.15 6.85 0.15
N GLN A 129 -18.85 7.97 0.13
CA GLN A 129 -20.04 8.17 0.96
C GLN A 129 -21.27 8.09 0.06
N GLU A 130 -22.19 7.20 0.39
CA GLU A 130 -23.45 7.01 -0.33
C GLU A 130 -24.60 7.70 0.40
N PHE A 131 -25.26 8.60 -0.31
CA PHE A 131 -26.52 9.23 0.11
C PHE A 131 -27.65 8.53 -0.65
N THR A 132 -28.23 7.51 0.00
CA THR A 132 -29.33 6.71 -0.58
C THR A 132 -30.67 7.42 -0.41
N ILE A 133 -31.48 7.40 -1.47
CA ILE A 133 -32.85 7.90 -1.45
C ILE A 133 -33.78 6.70 -1.23
N SER A 134 -34.62 6.75 -0.18
CA SER A 134 -35.62 5.72 0.10
C SER A 134 -36.85 5.88 -0.80
N GLY A 135 -37.50 4.76 -1.15
CA GLY A 135 -38.74 4.77 -1.95
C GLY A 135 -38.57 5.00 -3.47
N LEU A 136 -37.34 4.94 -3.97
CA LEU A 136 -37.01 5.16 -5.39
C LEU A 136 -37.81 4.25 -6.34
N ASP A 137 -38.04 3.00 -5.93
CA ASP A 137 -38.74 1.99 -6.73
C ASP A 137 -40.13 2.44 -7.20
N ASN A 138 -40.90 3.08 -6.32
CA ASN A 138 -42.25 3.55 -6.61
C ASN A 138 -42.25 4.73 -7.59
N ILE A 139 -41.30 5.65 -7.42
CA ILE A 139 -41.13 6.81 -8.29
C ILE A 139 -40.78 6.32 -9.70
N LEU A 140 -39.77 5.44 -9.81
CA LEU A 140 -39.34 4.87 -11.08
C LEU A 140 -40.45 4.06 -11.76
N SER A 141 -41.22 3.28 -10.99
CA SER A 141 -42.37 2.54 -11.50
C SER A 141 -43.45 3.46 -12.06
N THR A 142 -43.67 4.61 -11.44
CA THR A 142 -44.63 5.63 -11.89
C THR A 142 -44.14 6.28 -13.19
N VAL A 143 -42.87 6.71 -13.24
CA VAL A 143 -42.25 7.29 -14.44
C VAL A 143 -42.26 6.31 -15.61
N TYR A 144 -41.94 5.03 -15.35
CA TYR A 144 -41.99 3.99 -16.36
C TYR A 144 -43.40 3.80 -16.94
N ARG A 145 -44.43 3.77 -16.07
CA ARG A 145 -45.84 3.65 -16.50
C ARG A 145 -46.36 4.89 -17.22
N ALA A 146 -45.94 6.09 -16.80
CA ALA A 146 -46.41 7.36 -17.34
C ALA A 146 -45.90 7.65 -18.76
N GLY A 147 -44.69 7.19 -19.09
CA GLY A 147 -44.13 7.41 -20.43
C GLY A 147 -42.86 6.63 -20.75
N GLY A 148 -42.12 6.14 -19.75
CA GLY A 148 -40.88 5.40 -19.97
C GLY A 148 -41.04 4.12 -20.82
N ARG A 149 -42.23 3.50 -20.82
CA ARG A 149 -42.56 2.37 -21.70
C ARG A 149 -42.38 2.67 -23.19
N LEU A 150 -42.63 3.91 -23.62
CA LEU A 150 -42.56 4.31 -25.02
C LEU A 150 -41.12 4.26 -25.56
N PHE A 151 -40.12 4.49 -24.71
CA PHE A 151 -38.70 4.46 -25.09
C PHE A 151 -38.22 3.08 -25.55
N PHE A 152 -38.90 2.01 -25.14
CA PHE A 152 -38.54 0.64 -25.48
C PHE A 152 -39.33 0.08 -26.68
N THR A 153 -40.08 0.93 -27.38
CA THR A 153 -40.78 0.53 -28.62
C THR A 153 -39.82 0.53 -29.81
N MET A 154 -40.02 -0.38 -30.77
CA MET A 154 -39.16 -0.45 -31.97
C MET A 154 -39.06 0.88 -32.73
N PRO A 155 -40.14 1.67 -32.92
CA PRO A 155 -40.03 2.99 -33.54
C PRO A 155 -39.14 3.95 -32.74
N ALA A 156 -39.28 3.99 -31.40
CA ALA A 156 -38.45 4.84 -30.56
C ALA A 156 -36.96 4.47 -30.65
N LEU A 157 -36.64 3.17 -30.64
CA LEU A 157 -35.26 2.70 -30.79
C LEU A 157 -34.64 3.10 -32.14
N ILE A 158 -35.41 3.05 -33.23
CA ILE A 158 -34.95 3.52 -34.56
C ILE A 158 -34.66 5.02 -34.53
N VAL A 159 -35.58 5.82 -33.97
CA VAL A 159 -35.40 7.27 -33.84
C VAL A 159 -34.19 7.61 -32.98
N PHE A 160 -34.02 6.94 -31.83
CA PHE A 160 -32.86 7.14 -30.96
C PHE A 160 -31.54 6.78 -31.63
N THR A 161 -31.52 5.69 -32.40
CA THR A 161 -30.34 5.31 -33.17
C THR A 161 -30.02 6.36 -34.23
N ALA A 162 -31.03 6.88 -34.95
CA ALA A 162 -30.85 7.95 -35.91
C ALA A 162 -30.34 9.25 -35.26
N ILE A 163 -30.88 9.63 -34.09
CA ILE A 163 -30.44 10.79 -33.32
C ILE A 163 -28.98 10.64 -32.87
N ALA A 164 -28.60 9.47 -32.36
CA ALA A 164 -27.23 9.20 -31.92
C ALA A 164 -26.24 9.31 -33.09
N LEU A 165 -26.54 8.69 -34.25
CA LEU A 165 -25.66 8.71 -35.42
C LEU A 165 -25.57 10.10 -36.06
N MET A 166 -26.70 10.75 -36.30
CA MET A 166 -26.76 12.09 -36.90
C MET A 166 -26.15 13.15 -35.98
N GLY A 167 -26.44 13.06 -34.69
CA GLY A 167 -25.89 13.98 -33.70
C GLY A 167 -24.38 13.82 -33.52
N LEU A 168 -23.84 12.60 -33.60
CA LEU A 168 -22.39 12.38 -33.57
C LEU A 168 -21.72 13.03 -34.79
N LEU A 169 -22.31 12.90 -35.98
CA LEU A 169 -21.84 13.60 -37.17
C LEU A 169 -21.86 15.12 -36.99
N CYS A 170 -22.99 15.69 -36.54
CA CYS A 170 -23.13 17.11 -36.27
C CYS A 170 -22.12 17.62 -35.22
N PHE A 171 -21.81 16.82 -34.21
CA PHE A 171 -20.80 17.13 -33.21
C PHE A 171 -19.41 17.29 -33.83
N PHE A 172 -18.96 16.33 -34.64
CA PHE A 172 -17.67 16.41 -35.34
C PHE A 172 -17.60 17.60 -36.31
N LEU A 173 -18.70 17.90 -37.01
CA LEU A 173 -18.77 19.07 -37.87
C LEU A 173 -18.64 20.38 -37.06
N THR A 174 -19.30 20.45 -35.91
CA THR A 174 -19.25 21.61 -35.00
C THR A 174 -17.85 21.81 -34.42
N LEU A 175 -17.18 20.72 -34.03
CA LEU A 175 -15.79 20.76 -33.57
C LEU A 175 -14.83 21.21 -34.68
N ARG A 176 -15.01 20.70 -35.90
CA ARG A 176 -14.17 21.07 -37.05
C ARG A 176 -14.32 22.54 -37.44
N GLN A 177 -15.53 23.09 -37.33
CA GLN A 177 -15.80 24.51 -37.59
C GLN A 177 -15.24 25.43 -36.50
N GLY A 178 -14.93 24.90 -35.31
CA GLY A 178 -14.42 25.70 -34.19
C GLY A 178 -15.44 26.65 -33.58
N THR A 179 -16.73 26.43 -33.83
CA THR A 179 -17.84 27.34 -33.46
C THR A 179 -17.98 27.53 -31.94
N PHE A 180 -17.66 26.49 -31.16
CA PHE A 180 -17.72 26.52 -29.70
C PHE A 180 -16.41 26.06 -29.08
N THR A 181 -15.99 26.73 -28.01
CA THR A 181 -14.87 26.30 -27.19
C THR A 181 -15.37 25.35 -26.09
N LEU A 182 -14.73 24.18 -25.97
CA LEU A 182 -15.12 23.16 -24.98
C LEU A 182 -14.74 23.56 -23.56
N LEU A 183 -13.54 24.13 -23.40
CA LEU A 183 -12.96 24.46 -22.10
C LEU A 183 -13.35 25.86 -21.59
N LYS A 184 -13.64 26.79 -22.50
CA LYS A 184 -14.00 28.18 -22.15
C LYS A 184 -15.50 28.40 -22.36
N SER A 185 -16.04 29.39 -21.65
CA SER A 185 -17.35 29.96 -21.95
C SER A 185 -17.19 31.48 -21.96
N GLY A 186 -17.34 32.09 -23.14
CA GLY A 186 -16.85 33.45 -23.37
C GLY A 186 -15.34 33.55 -23.12
N ASN A 187 -14.91 34.59 -22.39
CA ASN A 187 -13.50 34.79 -22.02
C ASN A 187 -13.07 34.08 -20.72
N SER A 188 -13.97 33.36 -20.03
CA SER A 188 -13.69 32.75 -18.72
C SER A 188 -13.45 31.24 -18.82
N LEU A 189 -12.26 30.78 -18.44
CA LEU A 189 -11.95 29.35 -18.30
C LEU A 189 -12.72 28.74 -17.12
N THR A 190 -12.78 29.42 -15.97
CA THR A 190 -13.46 28.88 -14.78
C THR A 190 -14.94 28.65 -15.02
N LEU A 191 -15.62 29.57 -15.70
CA LEU A 191 -17.02 29.40 -16.05
C LEU A 191 -17.21 28.22 -17.01
N GLY A 192 -16.31 28.07 -17.99
CA GLY A 192 -16.30 26.93 -18.89
C GLY A 192 -16.15 25.59 -18.16
N LEU A 193 -15.24 25.51 -17.19
CA LEU A 193 -15.03 24.32 -16.36
C LEU A 193 -16.21 24.01 -15.44
N ILE A 194 -16.83 25.01 -14.80
CA ILE A 194 -18.03 24.81 -13.97
C ILE A 194 -19.18 24.28 -14.82
N LEU A 195 -19.41 24.88 -15.99
CA LEU A 195 -20.45 24.42 -16.92
C LEU A 195 -20.16 23.02 -17.43
N LEU A 196 -18.90 22.69 -17.72
CA LEU A 196 -18.52 21.34 -18.12
C LEU A 196 -18.73 20.32 -16.99
N TRP A 197 -18.45 20.70 -15.74
CA TRP A 197 -18.69 19.87 -14.57
C TRP A 197 -20.19 19.63 -14.32
N LEU A 198 -21.02 20.68 -14.43
CA LEU A 198 -22.48 20.57 -14.36
C LEU A 198 -23.04 19.71 -15.49
N ALA A 199 -22.52 19.88 -16.70
CA ALA A 199 -22.87 19.05 -17.85
C ALA A 199 -22.55 17.57 -17.58
N ASN A 200 -21.37 17.27 -17.05
CA ASN A 200 -20.98 15.92 -16.66
C ASN A 200 -21.87 15.32 -15.56
N LEU A 201 -22.23 16.12 -14.55
CA LEU A 201 -23.12 15.67 -13.48
C LEU A 201 -24.52 15.32 -14.02
N LEU A 202 -25.03 16.14 -14.95
CA LEU A 202 -26.30 15.88 -15.64
C LEU A 202 -26.25 14.62 -16.50
N THR A 203 -25.16 14.40 -17.26
CA THR A 203 -25.03 13.20 -18.10
C THR A 203 -24.98 11.93 -17.25
N ILE A 204 -24.20 11.93 -16.16
CA ILE A 204 -24.15 10.80 -15.21
C ILE A 204 -25.54 10.54 -14.62
N PHE A 205 -26.29 11.57 -14.23
CA PHE A 205 -27.65 11.40 -13.72
C PHE A 205 -28.58 10.70 -14.72
N LEU A 206 -28.57 11.16 -15.98
CA LEU A 206 -29.40 10.58 -17.05
C LEU A 206 -28.97 9.15 -17.39
N HIS A 207 -27.66 8.89 -17.35
CA HIS A 207 -27.07 7.57 -17.53
C HIS A 207 -27.60 6.57 -16.49
N GLU A 208 -27.55 6.92 -15.19
CA GLU A 208 -28.10 6.07 -14.12
C GLU A 208 -29.64 5.91 -14.23
N CYS A 209 -30.35 6.95 -14.68
CA CYS A 209 -31.79 6.84 -14.94
C CYS A 209 -32.10 5.83 -16.06
N ALA A 210 -31.24 5.72 -17.08
CA ALA A 210 -31.42 4.76 -18.17
C ALA A 210 -31.26 3.31 -17.69
N HIS A 211 -30.27 3.05 -16.82
CA HIS A 211 -30.10 1.77 -16.12
C HIS A 211 -31.36 1.40 -15.32
N ALA A 212 -31.88 2.38 -14.55
CA ALA A 212 -33.07 2.21 -13.72
C ALA A 212 -34.34 1.90 -14.54
N LEU A 213 -34.58 2.67 -15.61
CA LEU A 213 -35.74 2.50 -16.49
C LEU A 213 -35.68 1.17 -17.26
N THR A 214 -34.50 0.75 -17.69
CA THR A 214 -34.32 -0.53 -18.39
C THR A 214 -34.52 -1.71 -17.45
N THR A 215 -34.06 -1.60 -16.20
CA THR A 215 -34.34 -2.60 -15.15
C THR A 215 -35.85 -2.74 -14.92
N LYS A 216 -36.57 -1.60 -14.85
CA LYS A 216 -38.03 -1.58 -14.76
C LYS A 216 -38.74 -2.15 -15.98
N HIS A 217 -38.17 -1.99 -17.17
CA HIS A 217 -38.70 -2.56 -18.40
C HIS A 217 -38.79 -4.09 -18.35
N PHE A 218 -37.79 -4.75 -17.75
CA PHE A 218 -37.79 -6.19 -17.54
C PHE A 218 -38.58 -6.64 -16.31
N GLY A 219 -39.36 -5.75 -15.69
CA GLY A 219 -40.19 -6.07 -14.53
C GLY A 219 -39.41 -6.25 -13.23
N ARG A 220 -38.21 -5.68 -13.13
CA ARG A 220 -37.32 -5.77 -11.97
C ARG A 220 -37.39 -4.54 -11.08
N GLU A 221 -36.97 -4.71 -9.84
CA GLU A 221 -37.02 -3.70 -8.79
C GLU A 221 -35.69 -2.94 -8.66
N VAL A 222 -35.79 -1.67 -8.25
CA VAL A 222 -34.67 -0.75 -8.06
C VAL A 222 -34.82 -0.13 -6.67
N HIS A 223 -34.19 -0.75 -5.69
CA HIS A 223 -34.41 -0.43 -4.27
C HIS A 223 -33.53 0.71 -3.76
N ARG A 224 -32.33 0.83 -4.31
CA ARG A 224 -31.34 1.82 -3.90
C ARG A 224 -30.88 2.64 -5.09
N GLY A 225 -30.68 3.92 -4.85
CA GLY A 225 -30.07 4.83 -5.78
C GLY A 225 -30.01 6.21 -5.15
N GLY A 226 -29.19 7.07 -5.72
CA GLY A 226 -28.99 8.40 -5.18
C GLY A 226 -27.65 8.96 -5.59
N PHE A 227 -27.02 9.64 -4.65
CA PHE A 227 -25.81 10.43 -4.87
C PHE A 227 -24.67 9.85 -4.05
N MET A 228 -23.48 9.78 -4.61
CA MET A 228 -22.27 9.36 -3.90
C MET A 228 -21.11 10.33 -4.14
N LEU A 229 -20.21 10.43 -3.17
CA LEU A 229 -18.91 11.10 -3.33
C LEU A 229 -17.83 10.04 -3.57
N TYR A 230 -17.45 9.86 -4.83
CA TYR A 230 -16.41 8.91 -5.24
C TYR A 230 -15.07 9.64 -5.42
N TYR A 231 -14.09 9.37 -4.54
CA TYR A 231 -12.82 10.10 -4.46
C TYR A 231 -12.98 11.63 -4.36
N GLY A 232 -14.02 12.07 -3.64
CA GLY A 232 -14.37 13.49 -3.47
C GLY A 232 -15.09 14.13 -4.66
N LEU A 233 -15.35 13.40 -5.75
CA LEU A 233 -16.16 13.86 -6.88
C LEU A 233 -17.60 13.38 -6.73
N PRO A 234 -18.61 14.23 -6.98
CA PRO A 234 -19.99 13.80 -6.98
C PRO A 234 -20.28 12.89 -8.16
N ALA A 235 -20.97 11.78 -7.88
CA ALA A 235 -21.52 10.87 -8.87
C ALA A 235 -22.93 10.44 -8.45
N PHE A 236 -23.73 9.98 -9.41
CA PHE A 236 -24.99 9.30 -9.11
C PHE A 236 -24.78 7.80 -9.21
N PHE A 237 -25.66 7.05 -8.57
CA PHE A 237 -25.68 5.60 -8.71
C PHE A 237 -27.10 5.07 -8.62
N VAL A 238 -27.33 3.94 -9.27
CA VAL A 238 -28.53 3.14 -9.09
C VAL A 238 -28.18 1.66 -8.90
N ASP A 239 -28.85 1.00 -7.96
CA ASP A 239 -28.69 -0.41 -7.69
C ASP A 239 -29.60 -1.23 -8.62
N THR A 240 -28.99 -1.86 -9.62
CA THR A 240 -29.65 -2.72 -10.60
C THR A 240 -29.52 -4.21 -10.27
N MET A 241 -29.09 -4.58 -9.05
CA MET A 241 -28.75 -5.97 -8.72
C MET A 241 -29.92 -6.97 -8.90
N ASP A 242 -31.17 -6.50 -8.88
CA ASP A 242 -32.33 -7.37 -9.15
C ASP A 242 -32.33 -7.96 -10.58
N ILE A 243 -31.63 -7.31 -11.54
CA ILE A 243 -31.52 -7.81 -12.92
C ILE A 243 -30.80 -9.17 -13.00
N TRP A 244 -30.02 -9.55 -11.98
CA TRP A 244 -29.37 -10.86 -11.93
C TRP A 244 -30.36 -12.03 -11.83
N MET A 245 -31.64 -11.75 -11.54
CA MET A 245 -32.73 -12.72 -11.63
C MET A 245 -33.14 -13.01 -13.08
N GLU A 246 -32.65 -12.29 -14.08
CA GLU A 246 -32.90 -12.52 -15.51
C GLU A 246 -31.76 -13.28 -16.21
N ASP A 247 -32.07 -13.82 -17.39
CA ASP A 247 -31.07 -14.34 -18.33
C ASP A 247 -30.12 -13.23 -18.82
N LYS A 248 -29.02 -13.61 -19.49
CA LYS A 248 -27.98 -12.67 -19.93
C LYS A 248 -28.48 -11.53 -20.84
N GLY A 249 -29.52 -11.74 -21.64
CA GLY A 249 -30.02 -10.74 -22.59
C GLY A 249 -30.48 -9.45 -21.88
N PRO A 250 -31.45 -9.55 -20.95
CA PRO A 250 -31.85 -8.44 -20.10
C PRO A 250 -30.71 -7.79 -19.30
N ARG A 251 -29.76 -8.59 -18.78
CA ARG A 251 -28.58 -8.05 -18.06
C ARG A 251 -27.71 -7.19 -18.98
N MET A 252 -27.39 -7.70 -20.17
CA MET A 252 -26.65 -6.96 -21.19
C MET A 252 -27.40 -5.71 -21.66
N ALA A 253 -28.73 -5.76 -21.77
CA ALA A 253 -29.54 -4.61 -22.15
C ALA A 253 -29.49 -3.50 -21.09
N VAL A 254 -29.53 -3.86 -19.79
CA VAL A 254 -29.31 -2.90 -18.70
C VAL A 254 -27.92 -2.31 -18.79
N SER A 255 -26.85 -3.10 -18.86
CA SER A 255 -25.48 -2.56 -19.00
C SER A 255 -25.30 -1.66 -20.23
N ALA A 256 -25.97 -1.96 -21.35
CA ALA A 256 -25.91 -1.12 -22.55
C ALA A 256 -26.74 0.19 -22.44
N ALA A 257 -27.71 0.26 -21.52
CA ALA A 257 -28.66 1.37 -21.43
C ALA A 257 -27.99 2.70 -21.07
N GLY A 258 -27.05 2.67 -20.12
CA GLY A 258 -26.26 3.85 -19.72
C GLY A 258 -25.55 4.49 -20.91
N PRO A 259 -24.62 3.79 -21.60
CA PRO A 259 -23.91 4.36 -22.74
C PRO A 259 -24.81 4.67 -23.93
N ALA A 260 -25.89 3.89 -24.15
CA ALA A 260 -26.87 4.22 -25.18
C ALA A 260 -27.54 5.57 -24.87
N SER A 261 -27.89 5.84 -23.61
CA SER A 261 -28.48 7.12 -23.21
C SER A 261 -27.49 8.28 -23.40
N ASP A 262 -26.21 8.07 -23.09
CA ASP A 262 -25.17 9.07 -23.33
C ASP A 262 -25.07 9.43 -24.83
N LEU A 263 -25.12 8.43 -25.71
CA LEU A 263 -25.12 8.66 -27.17
C LEU A 263 -26.39 9.41 -27.64
N ILE A 264 -27.55 9.12 -27.06
CA ILE A 264 -28.82 9.76 -27.41
C ILE A 264 -28.88 11.21 -26.92
N VAL A 265 -28.50 11.45 -25.66
CA VAL A 265 -28.43 12.79 -25.05
C VAL A 265 -27.38 13.62 -25.79
N GLY A 266 -26.19 13.06 -26.01
CA GLY A 266 -25.13 13.72 -26.76
C GLY A 266 -25.56 14.02 -28.20
N GLY A 267 -26.24 13.09 -28.84
CA GLY A 267 -26.81 13.24 -30.17
C GLY A 267 -27.81 14.38 -30.25
N THR A 268 -28.78 14.40 -29.33
CA THR A 268 -29.82 15.42 -29.25
C THR A 268 -29.22 16.80 -29.01
N CYS A 269 -28.33 16.95 -28.04
CA CYS A 269 -27.66 18.22 -27.74
C CYS A 269 -26.82 18.71 -28.91
N SER A 270 -26.14 17.81 -29.63
CA SER A 270 -25.34 18.14 -30.80
C SER A 270 -26.19 18.62 -31.98
N LEU A 271 -27.32 17.95 -32.24
CA LEU A 271 -28.27 18.35 -33.27
C LEU A 271 -28.86 19.74 -32.97
N LEU A 272 -29.28 19.98 -31.73
CA LEU A 272 -29.82 21.28 -31.32
C LEU A 272 -28.78 22.40 -31.40
N ALA A 273 -27.54 22.15 -30.93
CA ALA A 273 -26.46 23.13 -31.01
C ALA A 273 -26.07 23.44 -32.47
N PHE A 274 -26.12 22.44 -33.35
CA PHE A 274 -25.85 22.61 -34.78
C PHE A 274 -26.98 23.34 -35.51
N ALA A 275 -28.24 23.02 -35.20
CA ALA A 275 -29.41 23.65 -35.82
C ALA A 275 -29.59 25.12 -35.36
N PHE A 276 -29.23 25.44 -34.12
CA PHE A 276 -29.40 26.77 -33.53
C PHE A 276 -28.07 27.34 -33.02
N PRO A 277 -27.09 27.65 -33.89
CA PRO A 277 -25.75 28.04 -33.47
C PRO A 277 -25.71 29.37 -32.67
N HIS A 278 -26.67 30.26 -32.89
CA HIS A 278 -26.76 31.56 -32.20
C HIS A 278 -27.55 31.53 -30.90
N TRP A 279 -28.08 30.37 -30.49
CA TRP A 279 -28.82 30.26 -29.25
C TRP A 279 -27.88 30.30 -28.03
N ALA A 280 -28.26 31.07 -27.00
CA ALA A 280 -27.45 31.26 -25.80
C ALA A 280 -27.10 29.95 -25.08
N LEU A 281 -27.92 28.90 -25.23
CA LEU A 281 -27.68 27.58 -24.65
C LEU A 281 -26.76 26.69 -25.49
N SER A 282 -26.54 26.98 -26.77
CA SER A 282 -25.73 26.12 -27.67
C SER A 282 -24.31 25.85 -27.18
N PRO A 283 -23.57 26.81 -26.58
CA PRO A 283 -22.28 26.54 -25.96
C PRO A 283 -22.35 25.57 -24.77
N PHE A 284 -23.47 25.50 -24.06
CA PHE A 284 -23.70 24.57 -22.96
C PHE A 284 -24.16 23.20 -23.48
N LEU A 285 -25.06 23.16 -24.47
CA LEU A 285 -25.45 21.93 -25.17
C LEU A 285 -24.24 21.23 -25.79
N CYS A 286 -23.30 21.97 -26.38
CA CYS A 286 -22.05 21.42 -26.89
C CYS A 286 -21.18 20.79 -25.77
N LYS A 287 -21.18 21.37 -24.57
CA LYS A 287 -20.49 20.81 -23.39
C LYS A 287 -21.19 19.54 -22.87
N ILE A 288 -22.52 19.51 -22.84
CA ILE A 288 -23.31 18.30 -22.52
C ILE A 288 -23.01 17.21 -23.54
N ALA A 289 -23.03 17.54 -24.84
CA ALA A 289 -22.69 16.59 -25.89
C ALA A 289 -21.28 16.02 -25.72
N PHE A 290 -20.29 16.88 -25.49
CA PHE A 290 -18.93 16.44 -25.24
C PHE A 290 -18.82 15.54 -24.00
N ALA A 291 -19.45 15.92 -22.88
CA ALA A 291 -19.45 15.11 -21.67
C ALA A 291 -20.13 13.75 -21.88
N ALA A 292 -21.26 13.72 -22.59
CA ALA A 292 -22.01 12.50 -22.88
C ALA A 292 -21.20 11.57 -23.80
N TYR A 293 -20.63 12.06 -24.91
CA TYR A 293 -19.80 11.22 -25.79
C TYR A 293 -18.54 10.72 -25.11
N LEU A 294 -17.89 11.55 -24.28
CA LEU A 294 -16.75 11.12 -23.50
C LEU A 294 -17.15 10.05 -22.46
N GLY A 295 -18.29 10.23 -21.80
CA GLY A 295 -18.90 9.25 -20.89
C GLY A 295 -19.19 7.92 -21.60
N ALA A 296 -19.83 7.96 -22.76
CA ALA A 296 -20.09 6.76 -23.58
C ALA A 296 -18.80 6.06 -23.99
N LEU A 297 -17.78 6.80 -24.43
CA LEU A 297 -16.49 6.25 -24.84
C LEU A 297 -15.77 5.55 -23.68
N LEU A 298 -15.78 6.16 -22.49
CA LEU A 298 -15.17 5.59 -21.29
C LEU A 298 -15.96 4.38 -20.78
N ASN A 299 -17.29 4.48 -20.70
CA ASN A 299 -18.14 3.40 -20.22
C ASN A 299 -18.15 2.20 -21.16
N LEU A 300 -18.10 2.39 -22.48
CA LEU A 300 -18.02 1.28 -23.45
C LEU A 300 -16.63 0.65 -23.54
N ASN A 301 -15.62 1.19 -22.86
CA ASN A 301 -14.29 0.60 -22.82
C ASN A 301 -14.30 -0.67 -21.93
N PRO A 302 -14.11 -1.87 -22.51
CA PRO A 302 -14.18 -3.12 -21.74
C PRO A 302 -13.00 -3.34 -20.79
N LEU A 303 -11.96 -2.51 -20.84
CA LEU A 303 -10.78 -2.62 -19.98
C LEU A 303 -10.95 -1.90 -18.64
N LEU A 304 -11.91 -0.98 -18.55
CA LEU A 304 -12.35 -0.32 -17.32
C LEU A 304 -13.52 -1.09 -16.73
N GLU A 305 -13.61 -1.21 -15.40
CA GLU A 305 -14.73 -1.87 -14.69
C GLU A 305 -15.99 -0.98 -14.70
N LEU A 306 -16.41 -0.59 -15.91
CA LEU A 306 -17.61 0.17 -16.23
C LEU A 306 -18.57 -0.70 -17.04
N ASP A 307 -19.64 -0.12 -17.57
CA ASP A 307 -20.71 -0.86 -18.26
C ASP A 307 -20.26 -1.77 -19.40
N GLY A 308 -19.31 -1.34 -20.22
CA GLY A 308 -18.76 -2.11 -21.33
C GLY A 308 -18.00 -3.35 -20.86
N TYR A 309 -17.37 -3.29 -19.68
CA TYR A 309 -16.79 -4.47 -19.06
C TYR A 309 -17.86 -5.44 -18.58
N PHE A 310 -18.94 -4.97 -17.95
CA PHE A 310 -20.04 -5.83 -17.55
C PHE A 310 -20.76 -6.45 -18.75
N LEU A 311 -20.91 -5.70 -19.85
CA LEU A 311 -21.40 -6.21 -21.13
C LEU A 311 -20.52 -7.34 -21.66
N LEU A 312 -19.20 -7.18 -21.60
CA LEU A 312 -18.24 -8.21 -22.00
C LEU A 312 -18.30 -9.43 -21.08
N VAL A 313 -18.39 -9.22 -19.76
CA VAL A 313 -18.51 -10.27 -18.74
C VAL A 313 -19.77 -11.09 -18.94
N ASP A 314 -20.92 -10.46 -19.17
CA ASP A 314 -22.19 -11.14 -19.43
C ASP A 314 -22.20 -11.85 -20.80
N TRP A 315 -21.56 -11.27 -21.82
CA TRP A 315 -21.44 -11.90 -23.13
C TRP A 315 -20.55 -13.14 -23.10
N LEU A 316 -19.42 -13.07 -22.38
CA LEU A 316 -18.49 -14.20 -22.19
C LEU A 316 -19.00 -15.21 -21.15
N GLU A 317 -19.89 -14.78 -20.24
CA GLU A 317 -20.38 -15.51 -19.07
C GLU A 317 -19.27 -15.89 -18.07
N ILE A 318 -18.19 -15.10 -18.03
CA ILE A 318 -17.05 -15.32 -17.13
C ILE A 318 -17.05 -14.27 -16.02
N PRO A 319 -17.49 -14.61 -14.79
CA PRO A 319 -17.51 -13.67 -13.68
C PRO A 319 -16.08 -13.28 -13.28
N MET A 320 -15.91 -12.05 -12.79
CA MET A 320 -14.61 -11.52 -12.32
C MET A 320 -13.50 -11.65 -13.38
N LEU A 321 -13.84 -11.43 -14.65
CA LEU A 321 -12.93 -11.56 -15.79
C LEU A 321 -11.59 -10.84 -15.58
N ARG A 322 -11.62 -9.58 -15.12
CA ARG A 322 -10.41 -8.79 -14.91
C ARG A 322 -9.51 -9.36 -13.82
N GLN A 323 -10.06 -9.66 -12.65
CA GLN A 323 -9.31 -10.23 -11.54
C GLN A 323 -8.70 -11.60 -11.90
N ARG A 324 -9.50 -12.49 -12.52
CA ARG A 324 -9.03 -13.80 -12.98
C ARG A 324 -7.94 -13.69 -14.05
N SER A 325 -8.12 -12.79 -15.01
CA SER A 325 -7.14 -12.56 -16.09
C SER A 325 -5.81 -12.03 -15.56
N LEU A 326 -5.85 -11.02 -14.69
CA LEU A 326 -4.64 -10.45 -14.07
C LEU A 326 -3.95 -11.47 -13.15
N ASN A 327 -4.70 -12.27 -12.40
CA ASN A 327 -4.13 -13.33 -11.57
C ASN A 327 -3.44 -14.40 -12.42
N PHE A 328 -4.09 -14.83 -13.50
CA PHE A 328 -3.52 -15.79 -14.47
C PHE A 328 -2.21 -15.26 -15.08
N VAL A 329 -2.19 -14.01 -15.55
CA VAL A 329 -0.98 -13.35 -16.10
C VAL A 329 0.13 -13.27 -15.05
N ARG A 330 -0.21 -13.01 -13.78
CA ARG A 330 0.77 -12.87 -12.69
C ARG A 330 1.38 -14.21 -12.26
N THR A 331 0.60 -15.29 -12.23
CA THR A 331 0.98 -16.54 -11.56
C THR A 331 1.20 -17.69 -12.53
N GLU A 332 0.18 -18.06 -13.29
CA GLU A 332 0.13 -19.29 -14.10
C GLU A 332 0.75 -19.12 -15.49
N MET A 333 0.58 -17.95 -16.12
CA MET A 333 1.02 -17.68 -17.49
C MET A 333 2.54 -17.91 -17.67
N TRP A 334 3.34 -17.44 -16.71
CA TRP A 334 4.80 -17.57 -16.79
C TRP A 334 5.31 -19.00 -16.66
N GLY A 335 4.58 -19.87 -15.94
CA GLY A 335 4.88 -21.30 -15.87
C GLY A 335 4.65 -21.98 -17.22
N LYS A 336 3.51 -21.71 -17.85
CA LYS A 336 3.18 -22.27 -19.17
C LYS A 336 4.06 -21.72 -20.29
N VAL A 337 4.40 -20.43 -20.28
CA VAL A 337 5.33 -19.83 -21.26
C VAL A 337 6.73 -20.42 -21.11
N ARG A 338 7.21 -20.64 -19.87
CA ARG A 338 8.50 -21.32 -19.63
C ARG A 338 8.48 -22.76 -20.14
N ALA A 339 7.43 -23.52 -19.85
CA ALA A 339 7.25 -24.88 -20.36
C ALA A 339 7.20 -24.92 -21.91
N TRP A 340 6.53 -23.94 -22.53
CA TRP A 340 6.50 -23.80 -24.00
C TRP A 340 7.87 -23.46 -24.59
N LEU A 341 8.61 -22.52 -23.98
CA LEU A 341 9.96 -22.15 -24.41
C LEU A 341 10.95 -23.32 -24.26
N GLN A 342 10.82 -24.12 -23.19
CA GLN A 342 11.59 -25.36 -23.01
C GLN A 342 11.24 -26.42 -24.06
N SER A 343 9.95 -26.60 -24.37
CA SER A 343 9.51 -27.53 -25.44
C SER A 343 10.05 -27.14 -26.83
N ARG A 344 10.42 -25.86 -27.01
CA ARG A 344 11.04 -25.31 -28.22
C ARG A 344 12.58 -25.30 -28.17
N GLY A 345 13.19 -25.78 -27.09
CA GLY A 345 14.65 -25.82 -26.91
C GLY A 345 15.31 -24.46 -26.62
N LEU A 346 14.54 -23.42 -26.26
CA LEU A 346 15.06 -22.07 -26.04
C LEU A 346 15.52 -21.80 -24.59
N LEU A 347 15.23 -22.70 -23.65
CA LEU A 347 15.63 -22.61 -22.23
C LEU A 347 16.21 -23.95 -21.73
N PRO A 348 17.26 -23.95 -20.89
CA PRO A 348 17.84 -25.17 -20.33
C PRO A 348 16.86 -25.89 -19.38
N ALA A 349 16.89 -27.24 -19.44
CA ALA A 349 15.91 -28.12 -18.79
C ALA A 349 16.01 -28.20 -17.25
N GLN A 350 17.05 -27.64 -16.62
CA GLN A 350 17.39 -27.87 -15.21
C GLN A 350 16.60 -27.01 -14.18
N LEU A 351 15.64 -26.19 -14.61
CA LEU A 351 15.02 -25.16 -13.76
C LEU A 351 13.65 -25.51 -13.14
N ILE A 352 13.06 -26.68 -13.41
CA ILE A 352 11.70 -27.01 -12.93
C ILE A 352 11.66 -28.40 -12.25
N PRO A 353 11.23 -28.52 -10.97
CA PRO A 353 10.91 -29.80 -10.35
C PRO A 353 9.76 -30.51 -11.11
N GLN A 354 9.98 -31.78 -11.49
CA GLN A 354 9.07 -32.58 -12.31
C GLN A 354 7.87 -33.15 -11.53
N GLU A 355 6.99 -32.32 -10.97
CA GLU A 355 5.85 -32.84 -10.19
C GLU A 355 4.48 -32.80 -10.90
N GLU A 356 4.29 -32.06 -12.01
CA GLU A 356 3.02 -32.11 -12.76
C GLU A 356 3.18 -32.14 -14.29
N PRO A 357 2.34 -32.90 -15.03
CA PRO A 357 2.36 -32.94 -16.48
C PRO A 357 1.99 -31.56 -17.04
N ALA A 358 2.99 -30.85 -17.58
CA ALA A 358 2.81 -29.53 -18.17
C ALA A 358 1.83 -29.58 -19.35
N VAL A 359 0.57 -29.19 -19.12
CA VAL A 359 -0.41 -28.97 -20.19
C VAL A 359 0.08 -27.79 -21.02
N THR A 360 0.66 -28.08 -22.18
CA THR A 360 1.34 -27.10 -23.05
C THR A 360 0.39 -26.22 -23.87
N SER A 361 -0.90 -26.57 -23.94
CA SER A 361 -1.89 -25.84 -24.75
C SER A 361 -2.77 -24.93 -23.91
N PHE A 362 -2.82 -23.64 -24.26
CA PHE A 362 -3.77 -22.69 -23.67
C PHE A 362 -5.21 -23.06 -24.02
N SER A 363 -6.05 -23.22 -23.00
CA SER A 363 -7.51 -23.39 -23.16
C SER A 363 -8.14 -22.12 -23.76
N ARG A 364 -9.39 -22.21 -24.26
CA ARG A 364 -10.08 -21.02 -24.81
C ARG A 364 -10.21 -19.90 -23.78
N GLU A 365 -10.51 -20.25 -22.53
CA GLU A 365 -10.62 -19.29 -21.42
C GLU A 365 -9.25 -18.69 -21.07
N GLU A 366 -8.20 -19.50 -21.04
CA GLU A 366 -6.84 -19.02 -20.76
C GLU A 366 -6.31 -18.08 -21.84
N ARG A 367 -6.68 -18.28 -23.11
CA ARG A 367 -6.36 -17.32 -24.18
C ARG A 367 -7.07 -15.98 -23.96
N ILE A 368 -8.33 -16.02 -23.56
CA ILE A 368 -9.09 -14.82 -23.20
C ILE A 368 -8.41 -14.12 -22.02
N PHE A 369 -8.04 -14.87 -20.97
CA PHE A 369 -7.34 -14.34 -19.80
C PHE A 369 -5.99 -13.74 -20.14
N THR A 370 -5.23 -14.36 -21.04
CA THR A 370 -3.92 -13.85 -21.48
C THR A 370 -4.08 -12.52 -22.22
N VAL A 371 -4.92 -12.49 -23.26
CA VAL A 371 -5.11 -11.28 -24.09
C VAL A 371 -5.74 -10.16 -23.26
N PHE A 372 -6.84 -10.45 -22.55
CA PHE A 372 -7.52 -9.46 -21.72
C PHE A 372 -6.65 -8.98 -20.56
N GLY A 373 -5.94 -9.89 -19.88
CA GLY A 373 -5.06 -9.56 -18.76
C GLY A 373 -3.90 -8.67 -19.16
N LEU A 374 -3.23 -8.97 -20.29
CA LEU A 374 -2.15 -8.13 -20.82
C LEU A 374 -2.67 -6.75 -21.27
N LEU A 375 -3.77 -6.71 -22.01
CA LEU A 375 -4.38 -5.44 -22.42
C LEU A 375 -4.82 -4.60 -21.21
N SER A 376 -5.42 -5.22 -20.21
CA SER A 376 -5.85 -4.54 -18.98
C SER A 376 -4.65 -4.03 -18.17
N ALA A 377 -3.55 -4.79 -18.10
CA ALA A 377 -2.32 -4.34 -17.44
C ALA A 377 -1.70 -3.12 -18.14
N VAL A 378 -1.52 -3.19 -19.47
CA VAL A 378 -1.01 -2.07 -20.28
C VAL A 378 -1.92 -0.86 -20.17
N TYR A 379 -3.22 -1.06 -20.32
CA TYR A 379 -4.20 0.01 -20.21
C TYR A 379 -4.20 0.64 -18.81
N THR A 380 -4.10 -0.15 -17.73
CA THR A 380 -4.02 0.39 -16.36
C THR A 380 -2.80 1.30 -16.20
N VAL A 381 -1.64 0.91 -16.73
CA VAL A 381 -0.43 1.75 -16.71
C VAL A 381 -0.63 3.03 -17.52
N VAL A 382 -1.18 2.94 -18.73
CA VAL A 382 -1.44 4.09 -19.61
C VAL A 382 -2.50 5.02 -19.00
N ALA A 383 -3.57 4.49 -18.41
CA ALA A 383 -4.65 5.25 -17.81
C ALA A 383 -4.18 5.98 -16.54
N LEU A 384 -3.43 5.31 -15.66
CA LEU A 384 -2.81 5.96 -14.50
C LEU A 384 -1.87 7.09 -14.94
N TRP A 385 -1.07 6.82 -15.97
CA TRP A 385 -0.14 7.81 -16.52
C TRP A 385 -0.88 9.02 -17.15
N LEU A 386 -1.92 8.79 -17.97
CA LEU A 386 -2.75 9.85 -18.57
C LEU A 386 -3.51 10.64 -17.50
N ALA A 387 -4.04 9.97 -16.47
CA ALA A 387 -4.74 10.63 -15.38
C ALA A 387 -3.80 11.56 -14.60
N LEU A 388 -2.59 11.09 -14.26
CA LEU A 388 -1.56 11.91 -13.61
C LEU A 388 -1.15 13.10 -14.49
N TYR A 389 -0.94 12.88 -15.79
CA TYR A 389 -0.58 13.93 -16.74
C TYR A 389 -1.67 15.00 -16.88
N PHE A 390 -2.91 14.57 -17.11
CA PHE A 390 -4.07 15.45 -17.20
C PHE A 390 -4.22 16.26 -15.92
N TRP A 391 -4.10 15.60 -14.76
CA TRP A 391 -4.16 16.28 -13.48
C TRP A 391 -3.03 17.29 -13.31
N GLN A 392 -1.77 16.95 -13.60
CA GLN A 392 -0.65 17.88 -13.48
C GLN A 392 -0.80 19.12 -14.37
N LYS A 393 -1.19 18.93 -15.64
CA LYS A 393 -1.36 20.04 -16.59
C LYS A 393 -2.57 20.90 -16.26
N GLN A 394 -3.67 20.31 -15.82
CA GLN A 394 -4.93 21.01 -15.60
C GLN A 394 -5.05 21.58 -14.19
N LEU A 395 -4.66 20.83 -13.14
CA LEU A 395 -4.60 21.34 -11.76
C LEU A 395 -3.67 22.54 -11.70
N GLY A 396 -2.48 22.47 -12.30
CA GLY A 396 -1.52 23.58 -12.29
C GLY A 396 -2.12 24.88 -12.84
N ARG A 397 -2.90 24.80 -13.93
CA ARG A 397 -3.60 25.94 -14.52
C ARG A 397 -4.80 26.43 -13.71
N VAL A 398 -5.60 25.52 -13.16
CA VAL A 398 -6.75 25.88 -12.31
C VAL A 398 -6.28 26.53 -11.01
N VAL A 399 -5.26 25.95 -10.38
CA VAL A 399 -4.62 26.48 -9.17
C VAL A 399 -3.98 27.83 -9.46
N SER A 400 -3.30 28.01 -10.61
CA SER A 400 -2.74 29.32 -10.96
C SER A 400 -3.80 30.40 -11.16
N GLU A 401 -4.91 30.09 -11.84
CA GLU A 401 -6.00 31.05 -12.05
C GLU A 401 -6.72 31.40 -10.75
N LEU A 402 -7.03 30.40 -9.92
CA LEU A 402 -7.64 30.61 -8.59
C LEU A 402 -6.72 31.41 -7.68
N TRP A 403 -5.42 31.17 -7.76
CA TRP A 403 -4.42 31.89 -6.99
C TRP A 403 -4.29 33.36 -7.44
N ALA A 404 -4.27 33.59 -8.75
CA ALA A 404 -4.17 34.91 -9.36
C ALA A 404 -5.38 35.80 -9.02
N ARG A 405 -6.57 35.21 -8.82
CA ARG A 405 -7.78 35.93 -8.37
C ARG A 405 -7.68 36.53 -6.96
N GLY A 406 -6.76 36.06 -6.12
CA GLY A 406 -6.57 36.58 -4.75
C GLY A 406 -7.69 36.20 -3.77
N GLY A 407 -7.53 36.61 -2.51
CA GLY A 407 -8.52 36.43 -1.44
C GLY A 407 -8.92 34.95 -1.21
N ALA A 408 -10.22 34.67 -1.39
CA ALA A 408 -10.82 33.34 -1.17
C ALA A 408 -10.23 32.24 -2.06
N GLY A 409 -9.77 32.57 -3.28
CA GLY A 409 -9.15 31.60 -4.18
C GLY A 409 -7.84 31.03 -3.63
N ARG A 410 -7.05 31.86 -2.92
CA ARG A 410 -5.81 31.42 -2.27
C ARG A 410 -6.08 30.52 -1.06
N VAL A 411 -7.11 30.86 -0.27
CA VAL A 411 -7.55 30.04 0.88
C VAL A 411 -8.04 28.67 0.42
N LEU A 412 -8.87 28.63 -0.64
CA LEU A 412 -9.41 27.40 -1.20
C LEU A 412 -8.32 26.48 -1.75
N VAL A 413 -7.36 27.03 -2.50
CA VAL A 413 -6.19 26.28 -3.01
C VAL A 413 -5.34 25.75 -1.85
N GLY A 414 -5.08 26.57 -0.82
CA GLY A 414 -4.33 26.15 0.37
C GLY A 414 -5.01 25.02 1.13
N MET A 415 -6.33 25.10 1.34
CA MET A 415 -7.10 24.05 2.02
C MET A 415 -7.16 22.75 1.21
N ILE A 416 -7.49 22.83 -0.08
CA ILE A 416 -7.61 21.65 -0.95
C ILE A 416 -6.24 21.01 -1.17
N GLY A 417 -5.21 21.81 -1.46
CA GLY A 417 -3.83 21.33 -1.65
C GLY A 417 -3.26 20.72 -0.37
N GLY A 418 -3.47 21.36 0.79
CA GLY A 418 -3.07 20.82 2.09
C GLY A 418 -3.79 19.51 2.41
N ALA A 419 -5.10 19.43 2.20
CA ALA A 419 -5.86 18.21 2.42
C ALA A 419 -5.42 17.07 1.48
N LEU A 420 -5.21 17.34 0.19
CA LEU A 420 -4.74 16.33 -0.77
C LEU A 420 -3.33 15.84 -0.48
N VAL A 421 -2.40 16.74 -0.09
CA VAL A 421 -1.02 16.35 0.25
C VAL A 421 -0.98 15.57 1.56
N VAL A 422 -1.69 16.03 2.59
CA VAL A 422 -1.69 15.38 3.91
C VAL A 422 -2.46 14.07 3.86
N VAL A 423 -3.73 14.09 3.41
CA VAL A 423 -4.57 12.88 3.36
C VAL A 423 -4.10 11.96 2.24
N GLY A 424 -3.91 12.45 1.03
CA GLY A 424 -3.47 11.63 -0.11
C GLY A 424 -2.06 11.07 0.10
N GLY A 425 -1.12 11.88 0.58
CA GLY A 425 0.22 11.42 0.96
C GLY A 425 0.18 10.37 2.07
N TRP A 426 -0.59 10.59 3.12
CA TRP A 426 -0.73 9.63 4.22
C TRP A 426 -1.36 8.30 3.77
N VAL A 427 -2.42 8.36 2.96
CA VAL A 427 -3.10 7.19 2.40
C VAL A 427 -2.16 6.39 1.51
N LEU A 428 -1.50 7.04 0.56
CA LEU A 428 -0.52 6.40 -0.32
C LEU A 428 0.64 5.81 0.49
N GLY A 429 1.12 6.54 1.50
CA GLY A 429 2.19 6.08 2.39
C GLY A 429 1.80 4.83 3.17
N SER A 430 0.58 4.79 3.71
CA SER A 430 0.07 3.63 4.45
C SER A 430 -0.12 2.38 3.56
N GLN A 431 -0.58 2.56 2.33
CA GLN A 431 -0.69 1.46 1.35
C GLN A 431 0.69 0.96 0.94
N LEU A 432 1.64 1.88 0.75
CA LEU A 432 3.01 1.57 0.40
C LEU A 432 3.73 0.82 1.51
N VAL A 433 3.56 1.19 2.78
CA VAL A 433 4.12 0.44 3.92
C VAL A 433 3.56 -0.98 3.97
N ARG A 434 2.25 -1.16 3.73
CA ARG A 434 1.63 -2.50 3.64
C ARG A 434 2.19 -3.32 2.48
N PHE A 435 2.39 -2.70 1.32
CA PHE A 435 3.03 -3.34 0.17
C PHE A 435 4.48 -3.73 0.47
N LEU A 436 5.28 -2.82 1.04
CA LEU A 436 6.66 -3.10 1.43
C LEU A 436 6.75 -4.24 2.45
N LYS A 437 5.85 -4.28 3.44
CA LYS A 437 5.76 -5.40 4.38
C LYS A 437 5.44 -6.72 3.65
N SER A 438 4.46 -6.71 2.75
CA SER A 438 4.08 -7.90 1.98
C SER A 438 5.23 -8.42 1.10
N VAL A 439 6.00 -7.50 0.51
CA VAL A 439 7.21 -7.82 -0.28
C VAL A 439 8.31 -8.34 0.64
N ALA A 440 8.54 -7.72 1.79
CA ALA A 440 9.50 -8.19 2.79
C ALA A 440 9.18 -9.62 3.25
N ASP A 441 7.92 -9.90 3.59
CA ASP A 441 7.45 -11.23 4.00
C ASP A 441 7.61 -12.25 2.87
N TRP A 442 7.39 -11.84 1.62
CA TRP A 442 7.66 -12.70 0.46
C TRP A 442 9.16 -12.97 0.25
N LEU A 443 10.01 -11.95 0.35
CA LEU A 443 11.47 -12.08 0.23
C LEU A 443 12.07 -12.92 1.37
N ALA A 444 11.52 -12.78 2.59
CA ALA A 444 11.90 -13.57 3.75
C ALA A 444 11.63 -15.06 3.51
N ARG A 445 10.45 -15.41 3.01
CA ARG A 445 10.08 -16.79 2.65
C ARG A 445 11.00 -17.42 1.61
N GLN A 446 11.58 -16.61 0.73
CA GLN A 446 12.51 -17.06 -0.31
C GLN A 446 13.98 -17.09 0.14
N ARG A 447 14.28 -16.79 1.42
CA ARG A 447 15.64 -16.64 1.97
C ARG A 447 16.52 -15.60 1.26
N ILE A 448 15.92 -14.72 0.45
CA ILE A 448 16.64 -13.67 -0.30
C ILE A 448 17.18 -12.59 0.66
N LEU A 449 16.46 -12.36 1.77
CA LEU A 449 16.88 -11.43 2.82
C LEU A 449 18.16 -11.86 3.54
N GLU A 450 18.65 -13.09 3.34
CA GLU A 450 19.92 -13.53 3.95
C GLU A 450 21.17 -12.88 3.32
N ARG A 451 21.02 -12.25 2.14
CA ARG A 451 22.11 -11.66 1.36
C ARG A 451 21.92 -10.14 1.19
N ASP A 452 22.41 -9.33 2.13
CA ASP A 452 22.14 -7.88 2.14
C ASP A 452 22.68 -7.17 0.90
N ARG A 453 23.84 -7.59 0.40
CA ARG A 453 24.43 -7.06 -0.83
C ARG A 453 23.56 -7.33 -2.05
N LEU A 454 22.84 -8.45 -2.07
CA LEU A 454 21.92 -8.79 -3.16
C LEU A 454 20.67 -7.91 -3.07
N VAL A 455 20.09 -7.75 -1.87
CA VAL A 455 18.94 -6.86 -1.66
C VAL A 455 19.29 -5.41 -2.00
N ALA A 456 20.43 -4.91 -1.54
CA ALA A 456 20.92 -3.58 -1.89
C ALA A 456 21.16 -3.43 -3.40
N GLY A 457 21.72 -4.46 -4.05
CA GLY A 457 21.92 -4.50 -5.50
C GLY A 457 20.60 -4.47 -6.29
N LEU A 458 19.56 -5.17 -5.81
CA LEU A 458 18.23 -5.12 -6.41
C LEU A 458 17.57 -3.75 -6.24
N LEU A 459 17.70 -3.12 -5.07
CA LEU A 459 17.19 -1.76 -4.82
C LEU A 459 17.91 -0.73 -5.70
N LEU A 460 19.23 -0.83 -5.84
CA LEU A 460 20.01 -0.01 -6.77
C LEU A 460 19.60 -0.23 -8.22
N GLY A 461 19.45 -1.49 -8.64
CA GLY A 461 19.01 -1.85 -9.98
C GLY A 461 17.62 -1.27 -10.29
N LEU A 462 16.69 -1.36 -9.33
CA LEU A 462 15.36 -0.76 -9.45
C LEU A 462 15.44 0.76 -9.56
N LEU A 463 16.24 1.42 -8.70
CA LEU A 463 16.44 2.87 -8.76
C LEU A 463 17.05 3.30 -10.10
N ALA A 464 18.04 2.56 -10.59
CA ALA A 464 18.67 2.81 -11.89
C ALA A 464 17.70 2.64 -13.06
N VAL A 465 16.83 1.62 -13.03
CA VAL A 465 15.75 1.44 -14.02
C VAL A 465 14.77 2.60 -13.96
N LEU A 466 14.30 2.97 -12.77
CA LEU A 466 13.37 4.08 -12.57
C LEU A 466 13.94 5.41 -13.07
N LEU A 467 15.22 5.68 -12.82
CA LEU A 467 15.92 6.84 -13.35
C LEU A 467 16.15 6.71 -14.86
N GLY A 468 16.49 5.53 -15.37
CA GLY A 468 16.73 5.27 -16.79
C GLY A 468 15.51 5.51 -17.68
N ILE A 469 14.29 5.28 -17.15
CA ILE A 469 13.03 5.60 -17.85
C ILE A 469 13.01 7.07 -18.32
N THR A 470 13.64 7.99 -17.58
CA THR A 470 13.70 9.41 -17.94
C THR A 470 14.33 9.66 -19.31
N LEU A 471 15.29 8.84 -19.71
CA LEU A 471 16.01 9.00 -20.97
C LEU A 471 15.11 8.71 -22.18
N PHE A 472 14.15 7.80 -22.02
CA PHE A 472 13.18 7.41 -23.04
C PHE A 472 11.97 8.34 -23.11
N LEU A 473 11.80 9.24 -22.15
CA LEU A 473 10.67 10.17 -22.12
C LEU A 473 10.95 11.43 -22.97
N PRO A 474 9.92 11.98 -23.65
CA PRO A 474 10.00 13.28 -24.33
C PRO A 474 10.45 14.41 -23.40
N ALA A 475 11.09 15.46 -23.92
CA ALA A 475 11.67 16.53 -23.11
C ALA A 475 10.68 17.18 -22.12
N ASP A 476 9.44 17.41 -22.54
CA ASP A 476 8.39 18.00 -21.68
C ASP A 476 7.97 17.08 -20.52
N TRP A 477 8.31 15.79 -20.60
CA TRP A 477 7.85 14.73 -19.69
C TRP A 477 8.91 14.33 -18.68
N ARG A 478 10.19 14.57 -18.99
CA ARG A 478 11.33 14.21 -18.12
C ARG A 478 11.20 14.87 -16.74
N TRP A 479 10.84 16.16 -16.70
CA TRP A 479 10.73 16.92 -15.45
C TRP A 479 9.56 16.46 -14.60
N ALA A 480 8.38 16.32 -15.20
CA ALA A 480 7.18 15.86 -14.48
C ALA A 480 7.40 14.47 -13.88
N TYR A 481 8.01 13.57 -14.64
CA TYR A 481 8.34 12.23 -14.16
C TYR A 481 9.37 12.28 -13.03
N LEU A 482 10.50 12.99 -13.19
CA LEU A 482 11.54 13.08 -12.16
C LEU A 482 10.98 13.63 -10.84
N LEU A 483 10.20 14.71 -10.89
CA LEU A 483 9.61 15.32 -9.69
C LEU A 483 8.61 14.38 -9.00
N THR A 484 7.81 13.66 -9.78
CA THR A 484 6.87 12.66 -9.25
C THR A 484 7.61 11.48 -8.64
N LEU A 485 8.66 11.00 -9.30
CA LEU A 485 9.53 9.94 -8.81
C LEU A 485 10.20 10.36 -7.48
N THR A 486 10.73 11.59 -7.39
CA THR A 486 11.28 12.12 -6.14
C THR A 486 10.26 12.08 -5.02
N PHE A 487 9.04 12.57 -5.24
CA PHE A 487 7.96 12.54 -4.23
C PHE A 487 7.62 11.11 -3.77
N LEU A 488 7.48 10.17 -4.71
CA LEU A 488 7.20 8.77 -4.39
C LEU A 488 8.34 8.13 -3.59
N LEU A 489 9.60 8.41 -3.93
CA LEU A 489 10.76 7.91 -3.20
C LEU A 489 10.84 8.51 -1.78
N THR A 490 10.54 9.79 -1.60
CA THR A 490 10.43 10.40 -0.25
C THR A 490 9.34 9.72 0.57
N LEU A 491 8.22 9.34 -0.06
CA LEU A 491 7.13 8.62 0.61
C LEU A 491 7.55 7.22 1.05
N VAL A 492 8.29 6.48 0.20
CA VAL A 492 8.91 5.19 0.55
C VAL A 492 9.82 5.36 1.77
N ALA A 493 10.72 6.35 1.71
CA ALA A 493 11.67 6.64 2.78
C ALA A 493 10.95 6.96 4.10
N LEU A 494 9.89 7.78 4.06
CA LEU A 494 9.11 8.16 5.24
C LEU A 494 8.41 6.95 5.87
N GLY A 495 7.77 6.12 5.04
CA GLY A 495 7.10 4.91 5.50
C GLY A 495 8.07 3.96 6.21
N ALA A 496 9.24 3.73 5.62
CA ALA A 496 10.28 2.88 6.21
C ALA A 496 10.90 3.50 7.48
N ALA A 497 11.15 4.82 7.49
CA ALA A 497 11.68 5.53 8.67
C ALA A 497 10.71 5.53 9.85
N LEU A 498 9.41 5.75 9.61
CA LEU A 498 8.37 5.67 10.65
C LEU A 498 8.22 4.25 11.18
N ALA A 499 8.30 3.24 10.30
CA ALA A 499 8.31 1.85 10.72
C ALA A 499 9.52 1.57 11.63
N ALA A 500 10.72 1.96 11.21
CA ALA A 500 11.93 1.83 12.02
C ALA A 500 11.80 2.54 13.38
N THR A 501 11.30 3.78 13.42
CA THR A 501 11.12 4.56 14.66
C THR A 501 10.30 3.82 15.72
N ARG A 502 9.26 3.07 15.29
CA ARG A 502 8.43 2.27 16.21
C ARG A 502 9.17 1.07 16.78
N TYR A 503 9.98 0.41 15.97
CA TYR A 503 10.80 -0.73 16.42
C TYR A 503 11.88 -0.28 17.40
N TYR A 504 12.49 0.87 17.16
CA TYR A 504 13.50 1.46 18.03
C TYR A 504 12.91 2.25 19.21
N ALA A 505 11.60 2.11 19.50
CA ALA A 505 10.98 2.81 20.62
C ALA A 505 11.70 2.49 21.94
N ALA A 506 11.99 3.54 22.72
CA ALA A 506 12.77 3.51 23.96
C ALA A 506 14.27 3.17 23.81
N SER A 507 14.81 3.02 22.60
CA SER A 507 16.25 2.85 22.37
C SER A 507 16.99 4.18 22.18
N ALA A 508 18.32 4.17 22.35
CA ALA A 508 19.18 5.31 22.02
C ALA A 508 19.06 5.79 20.55
N PHE A 509 18.66 4.91 19.63
CA PHE A 509 18.50 5.23 18.20
C PHE A 509 17.13 5.82 17.84
N GLN A 510 16.16 5.80 18.76
CA GLN A 510 14.82 6.34 18.50
C GLN A 510 14.88 7.80 18.03
N GLY A 511 15.72 8.61 18.69
CA GLY A 511 15.88 10.03 18.35
C GLY A 511 16.39 10.25 16.93
N VAL A 512 17.26 9.38 16.43
CA VAL A 512 17.81 9.46 15.06
C VAL A 512 16.70 9.20 14.04
N PHE A 513 15.92 8.13 14.21
CA PHE A 513 14.84 7.81 13.28
C PHE A 513 13.67 8.78 13.39
N LEU A 514 13.41 9.36 14.57
CA LEU A 514 12.43 10.43 14.74
C LEU A 514 12.86 11.69 13.99
N ALA A 515 14.13 12.09 14.10
CA ALA A 515 14.67 13.24 13.40
C ALA A 515 14.69 13.01 11.86
N LEU A 516 15.06 11.80 11.41
CA LEU A 516 14.98 11.42 10.00
C LEU A 516 13.53 11.44 9.48
N SER A 517 12.59 10.93 10.28
CA SER A 517 11.16 10.98 9.95
C SER A 517 10.67 12.43 9.89
N ALA A 518 11.11 13.30 10.80
CA ALA A 518 10.79 14.73 10.78
C ALA A 518 11.34 15.43 9.52
N THR A 519 12.59 15.15 9.13
CA THR A 519 13.17 15.61 7.85
C THR A 519 12.28 15.20 6.68
N LEU A 520 11.89 13.93 6.61
CA LEU A 520 11.08 13.40 5.52
C LEU A 520 9.66 13.99 5.50
N VAL A 521 9.05 14.25 6.66
CA VAL A 521 7.76 14.96 6.78
C VAL A 521 7.87 16.40 6.27
N LEU A 522 8.99 17.09 6.52
CA LEU A 522 9.24 18.45 6.02
C LEU A 522 9.51 18.48 4.51
N LEU A 523 10.19 17.47 3.97
CA LEU A 523 10.47 17.33 2.54
C LEU A 523 9.25 16.90 1.72
N LEU A 524 8.34 16.12 2.31
CA LEU A 524 7.16 15.59 1.61
C LEU A 524 6.29 16.66 0.93
N PRO A 525 5.87 17.76 1.60
CA PRO A 525 5.11 18.82 0.94
C PRO A 525 5.95 19.56 -0.12
N VAL A 526 7.26 19.70 0.10
CA VAL A 526 8.17 20.32 -0.88
C VAL A 526 8.20 19.49 -2.17
N HIS A 527 8.41 18.18 -2.07
CA HIS A 527 8.43 17.30 -3.24
C HIS A 527 7.04 17.13 -3.86
N GLY A 528 5.98 17.07 -3.05
CA GLY A 528 4.60 16.94 -3.53
C GLY A 528 4.14 18.15 -4.34
N LEU A 529 4.41 19.37 -3.85
CA LEU A 529 4.08 20.60 -4.58
C LEU A 529 4.88 20.72 -5.89
N ARG A 530 6.15 20.29 -5.88
CA ARG A 530 6.97 20.22 -7.11
C ARG A 530 6.39 19.18 -8.10
N ALA A 531 6.01 17.99 -7.63
CA ALA A 531 5.42 16.93 -8.44
C ALA A 531 4.07 17.33 -9.08
N LEU A 532 3.28 18.16 -8.41
CA LEU A 532 2.01 18.67 -8.93
C LEU A 532 2.18 19.75 -10.02
N GLY A 533 3.41 20.17 -10.34
CA GLY A 533 3.67 21.14 -11.40
C GLY A 533 3.22 22.57 -11.09
N VAL A 534 2.76 22.84 -9.86
CA VAL A 534 2.30 24.16 -9.40
C VAL A 534 3.41 25.22 -9.52
N TRP A 535 4.67 24.80 -9.40
CA TRP A 535 5.86 25.64 -9.51
C TRP A 535 6.03 26.34 -10.87
N TYR A 536 5.56 25.75 -11.97
CA TYR A 536 5.75 26.31 -13.32
C TYR A 536 4.72 27.37 -13.71
N VAL A 537 3.62 27.51 -12.94
CA VAL A 537 2.42 28.22 -13.41
C VAL A 537 2.06 29.41 -12.53
N ILE A 538 2.60 29.50 -11.31
CA ILE A 538 2.30 30.60 -10.40
C ILE A 538 3.60 31.30 -10.04
N ASP A 539 3.64 32.60 -10.31
CA ASP A 539 4.65 33.52 -9.78
C ASP A 539 4.08 34.25 -8.53
N PRO A 540 4.17 33.70 -7.29
CA PRO A 540 4.02 34.52 -6.07
C PRO A 540 4.78 33.90 -4.84
N PRO A 541 4.62 34.33 -3.58
CA PRO A 541 5.58 34.19 -2.47
C PRO A 541 5.70 32.78 -1.84
N TRP A 542 5.33 31.71 -2.53
CA TRP A 542 5.60 30.32 -2.13
C TRP A 542 7.07 29.87 -2.11
N PRO A 543 8.04 30.55 -2.78
CA PRO A 543 9.44 30.25 -2.60
C PRO A 543 9.82 30.26 -1.12
N THR A 544 9.37 31.24 -0.33
CA THR A 544 9.81 31.35 1.06
C THR A 544 9.36 30.19 1.93
N VAL A 545 8.10 29.74 1.87
CA VAL A 545 7.64 28.58 2.67
C VAL A 545 8.34 27.28 2.24
N ILE A 546 8.47 27.05 0.94
CA ILE A 546 9.15 25.84 0.41
C ILE A 546 10.64 25.86 0.76
N ILE A 547 11.30 27.02 0.62
CA ILE A 547 12.69 27.23 1.02
C ILE A 547 12.81 26.98 2.52
N VAL A 548 11.99 27.59 3.36
CA VAL A 548 12.01 27.41 4.82
C VAL A 548 11.82 25.94 5.19
N LEU A 549 10.84 25.23 4.62
CA LEU A 549 10.64 23.80 4.88
C LEU A 549 11.85 22.96 4.47
N ASN A 550 12.45 23.23 3.30
CA ASN A 550 13.67 22.55 2.85
C ASN A 550 14.85 22.80 3.80
N LYS A 551 15.01 24.05 4.26
CA LYS A 551 16.08 24.44 5.19
C LYS A 551 15.87 23.84 6.59
N LEU A 552 14.63 23.82 7.09
CA LEU A 552 14.26 23.12 8.33
C LEU A 552 14.53 21.62 8.22
N ALA A 553 14.27 21.01 7.06
CA ALA A 553 14.57 19.60 6.83
C ALA A 553 16.07 19.30 6.95
N LEU A 554 16.93 20.15 6.36
CA LEU A 554 18.39 20.05 6.49
C LEU A 554 18.88 20.24 7.93
N LEU A 555 18.26 21.17 8.69
CA LEU A 555 18.56 21.33 10.12
C LEU A 555 18.15 20.09 10.94
N ALA A 556 17.01 19.48 10.62
CA ALA A 556 16.58 18.23 11.26
C ALA A 556 17.55 17.07 10.96
N VAL A 557 18.17 17.03 9.78
CA VAL A 557 19.24 16.07 9.47
C VAL A 557 20.46 16.29 10.38
N ALA A 558 20.85 17.54 10.59
CA ALA A 558 21.94 17.87 11.51
C ALA A 558 21.63 17.43 12.96
N ALA A 559 20.38 17.60 13.40
CA ALA A 559 19.93 17.11 14.71
C ALA A 559 19.95 15.58 14.80
N ALA A 560 19.58 14.88 13.72
CA ALA A 560 19.68 13.41 13.63
C ALA A 560 21.12 12.95 13.79
N ALA A 561 22.06 13.61 13.10
CA ALA A 561 23.48 13.33 13.18
C ALA A 561 24.05 13.53 14.59
N LEU A 562 23.65 14.63 15.26
CA LEU A 562 24.06 14.88 16.65
C LEU A 562 23.52 13.83 17.62
N SER A 563 22.30 13.34 17.39
CA SER A 563 21.69 12.27 18.20
C SER A 563 22.40 10.93 18.01
N ALA A 564 22.98 10.68 16.83
CA ALA A 564 23.76 9.49 16.52
C ALA A 564 25.16 9.45 17.18
N ARG A 565 25.60 10.54 17.85
CA ARG A 565 26.89 10.64 18.56
C ARG A 565 27.12 9.55 19.63
N ARG A 566 26.07 8.87 20.07
CA ARG A 566 26.12 7.83 21.11
C ARG A 566 26.84 6.54 20.69
N THR A 567 27.30 6.39 19.45
CA THR A 567 28.04 5.20 18.96
C THR A 567 29.52 5.14 19.42
N GLY A 568 29.89 5.80 20.51
CA GLY A 568 31.24 5.71 21.09
C GLY A 568 32.31 6.49 20.32
N LEU A 569 32.18 7.83 20.26
CA LEU A 569 33.26 8.71 19.72
C LEU A 569 34.62 8.54 20.45
N GLU A 570 34.61 7.94 21.63
CA GLU A 570 35.80 7.62 22.43
C GLU A 570 36.70 6.58 21.76
N LEU A 571 36.12 5.68 20.95
CA LEU A 571 36.82 4.60 20.24
C LEU A 571 37.19 4.97 18.80
N VAL A 572 37.19 6.27 18.46
CA VAL A 572 37.51 6.75 17.11
C VAL A 572 39.01 6.70 16.87
N THR A 573 39.40 6.00 15.81
CA THR A 573 40.78 5.79 15.38
C THR A 573 41.41 7.09 14.88
N ALA A 574 42.74 7.16 14.84
CA ALA A 574 43.44 8.31 14.29
C ALA A 574 43.08 8.57 12.81
N GLY A 575 42.92 7.50 12.02
CA GLY A 575 42.50 7.60 10.61
C GLY A 575 41.13 8.23 10.45
N GLU A 576 40.13 7.80 11.22
CA GLU A 576 38.78 8.40 11.20
C GLU A 576 38.82 9.89 11.58
N LYS A 577 39.61 10.27 12.59
CA LYS A 577 39.80 11.69 12.97
C LYS A 577 40.37 12.52 11.82
N THR A 578 41.37 12.01 11.11
CA THR A 578 41.94 12.71 9.95
C THR A 578 40.94 12.85 8.81
N LEU A 579 40.13 11.80 8.54
CA LEU A 579 39.08 11.84 7.53
C LEU A 579 37.99 12.86 7.88
N MET A 580 37.55 12.89 9.15
CA MET A 580 36.60 13.88 9.64
C MET A 580 37.15 15.31 9.48
N ALA A 581 38.41 15.55 9.83
CA ALA A 581 39.04 16.86 9.67
C ALA A 581 39.13 17.28 8.20
N LEU A 582 39.48 16.36 7.30
CA LEU A 582 39.55 16.63 5.86
C LEU A 582 38.17 16.94 5.27
N LEU A 583 37.15 16.16 5.63
CA LEU A 583 35.77 16.39 5.17
C LEU A 583 35.17 17.66 5.78
N PHE A 584 35.54 18.02 7.01
CA PHE A 584 35.19 19.30 7.61
C PHE A 584 35.80 20.47 6.83
N ALA A 585 37.08 20.39 6.45
CA ALA A 585 37.73 21.41 5.63
C ALA A 585 37.08 21.51 4.24
N LEU A 586 36.79 20.37 3.60
CA LEU A 586 36.11 20.33 2.31
C LEU A 586 34.70 20.94 2.39
N ALA A 587 33.95 20.65 3.46
CA ALA A 587 32.63 21.22 3.70
C ALA A 587 32.69 22.76 3.82
N HIS A 588 33.71 23.30 4.49
CA HIS A 588 33.91 24.75 4.57
C HIS A 588 34.18 25.36 3.19
N VAL A 589 35.06 24.72 2.40
CA VAL A 589 35.38 25.19 1.04
C VAL A 589 34.18 25.09 0.10
N ALA A 590 33.27 24.13 0.29
CA ALA A 590 32.07 23.99 -0.53
C ALA A 590 30.98 25.03 -0.20
N VAL A 591 30.84 25.40 1.08
CA VAL A 591 29.81 26.35 1.54
C VAL A 591 30.25 27.82 1.38
N LEU A 592 31.54 28.12 1.56
CA LEU A 592 32.07 29.49 1.52
C LEU A 592 31.79 30.24 0.20
N PRO A 593 31.91 29.65 -1.00
CA PRO A 593 31.56 30.32 -2.25
C PRO A 593 30.07 30.64 -2.34
N ALA A 594 29.20 29.76 -1.84
CA ALA A 594 27.76 30.01 -1.81
C ALA A 594 27.43 31.16 -0.85
N LEU A 595 28.14 31.23 0.29
CA LEU A 595 28.07 32.33 1.25
C LEU A 595 28.41 33.66 0.58
N LEU A 596 29.59 33.73 -0.05
CA LEU A 596 30.05 34.94 -0.74
C LEU A 596 29.15 35.35 -1.90
N TRP A 597 28.56 34.38 -2.60
CA TRP A 597 27.62 34.63 -3.70
C TRP A 597 26.33 35.28 -3.21
N THR A 598 25.72 34.74 -2.15
CA THR A 598 24.47 35.27 -1.57
C THR A 598 24.63 36.68 -1.00
N THR A 599 25.78 36.98 -0.37
CA THR A 599 26.03 38.29 0.25
C THR A 599 26.54 39.36 -0.72
N ARG A 600 26.75 39.03 -2.01
CA ARG A 600 27.42 39.94 -2.97
C ARG A 600 26.60 41.17 -3.34
N ASN A 601 25.27 41.06 -3.36
CA ASN A 601 24.41 42.05 -4.03
C ASN A 601 23.31 42.68 -3.15
N SER A 602 23.15 42.32 -1.86
CA SER A 602 22.05 42.81 -1.00
C SER A 602 22.31 42.63 0.50
N THR A 603 21.62 43.38 1.37
CA THR A 603 21.52 43.04 2.80
C THR A 603 20.79 41.71 2.93
N PRO A 604 21.38 40.68 3.58
CA PRO A 604 20.80 39.35 3.59
C PRO A 604 19.47 39.37 4.35
N ALA A 605 18.40 38.94 3.67
CA ALA A 605 17.12 38.72 4.32
C ALA A 605 17.16 37.42 5.15
N LEU A 606 16.14 37.18 5.99
CA LEU A 606 16.11 36.01 6.88
C LEU A 606 16.18 34.68 6.10
N ASP A 607 15.61 34.63 4.91
CA ASP A 607 15.66 33.50 3.98
C ASP A 607 17.06 33.27 3.39
N ASP A 608 17.83 34.34 3.12
CA ASP A 608 19.23 34.23 2.72
C ASP A 608 20.11 33.67 3.85
N LEU A 609 19.88 34.12 5.09
CA LEU A 609 20.59 33.63 6.29
C LEU A 609 20.24 32.17 6.60
N LEU A 610 18.96 31.80 6.55
CA LEU A 610 18.53 30.40 6.66
C LEU A 610 19.08 29.56 5.50
N GLY A 611 19.16 30.18 4.32
CA GLY A 611 19.78 29.66 3.11
C GLY A 611 21.20 29.16 3.33
N LEU A 612 21.93 29.84 4.21
CA LEU A 612 23.32 29.62 4.56
C LEU A 612 23.52 28.63 5.71
N VAL A 613 22.79 28.83 6.82
CA VAL A 613 22.99 28.09 8.07
C VAL A 613 22.62 26.62 7.90
N ALA A 614 21.52 26.34 7.19
CA ALA A 614 21.01 24.97 7.04
C ALA A 614 21.98 24.01 6.31
N PRO A 615 22.52 24.34 5.12
CA PRO A 615 23.48 23.45 4.46
C PRO A 615 24.79 23.31 5.25
N TYR A 616 25.23 24.35 5.95
CA TYR A 616 26.41 24.28 6.82
C TYR A 616 26.19 23.35 8.03
N CYS A 617 25.06 23.47 8.72
CA CYS A 617 24.73 22.54 9.80
C CYS A 617 24.58 21.10 9.30
N ALA A 618 24.00 20.91 8.11
CA ALA A 618 23.85 19.58 7.51
C ALA A 618 25.21 18.96 7.10
N THR A 619 26.16 19.74 6.57
CA THR A 619 27.53 19.25 6.29
C THR A 619 28.28 18.90 7.58
N LEU A 620 28.12 19.69 8.64
CA LEU A 620 28.67 19.34 9.95
C LEU A 620 28.07 18.04 10.49
N GLY A 621 26.75 17.86 10.33
CA GLY A 621 26.07 16.60 10.67
C GLY A 621 26.65 15.40 9.92
N LEU A 622 26.88 15.53 8.60
CA LEU A 622 27.52 14.50 7.79
C LEU A 622 28.91 14.10 8.32
N VAL A 623 29.73 15.09 8.69
CA VAL A 623 31.06 14.83 9.25
C VAL A 623 30.96 14.05 10.57
N LEU A 624 30.00 14.40 11.43
CA LEU A 624 29.78 13.72 12.71
C LEU A 624 29.22 12.30 12.55
N LEU A 625 28.62 11.96 11.40
CA LEU A 625 28.12 10.62 11.12
C LEU A 625 29.20 9.66 10.61
N ILE A 626 30.37 10.12 10.19
CA ILE A 626 31.43 9.24 9.65
C ILE A 626 31.82 8.10 10.60
N PRO A 627 32.04 8.34 11.92
CA PRO A 627 32.34 7.25 12.84
C PRO A 627 31.24 6.20 12.95
N THR A 628 29.98 6.59 12.71
CA THR A 628 28.86 5.64 12.72
C THR A 628 28.94 4.69 11.53
N LEU A 629 29.37 5.15 10.35
CA LEU A 629 29.57 4.29 9.18
C LEU A 629 30.57 3.17 9.46
N PHE A 630 31.73 3.51 10.04
CA PHE A 630 32.75 2.54 10.39
C PHE A 630 32.33 1.63 11.54
N ALA A 631 31.51 2.13 12.47
CA ALA A 631 30.96 1.28 13.54
C ALA A 631 30.02 0.20 12.98
N PHE A 632 29.27 0.54 11.93
CA PHE A 632 28.29 -0.35 11.30
C PHE A 632 28.81 -1.07 10.04
N SER A 633 30.07 -0.88 9.62
CA SER A 633 30.57 -1.42 8.33
C SER A 633 30.45 -2.93 8.22
N ASP A 634 30.58 -3.63 9.35
CA ASP A 634 30.52 -5.09 9.45
C ASP A 634 29.12 -5.59 9.84
N SER A 635 28.19 -4.67 10.07
CA SER A 635 26.80 -4.97 10.42
C SER A 635 25.90 -5.02 9.19
N HIS A 636 24.75 -5.68 9.33
CA HIS A 636 23.71 -5.65 8.31
C HIS A 636 23.13 -4.23 8.07
N PHE A 637 23.38 -3.29 8.99
CA PHE A 637 22.98 -1.89 8.88
C PHE A 637 23.96 -1.04 8.07
N GLY A 638 25.19 -1.50 7.87
CA GLY A 638 26.27 -0.71 7.25
C GLY A 638 25.86 -0.15 5.90
N LEU A 639 25.35 -1.01 5.00
CA LEU A 639 24.88 -0.57 3.69
C LEU A 639 23.74 0.45 3.79
N GLY A 640 22.80 0.25 4.72
CA GLY A 640 21.68 1.17 4.92
C GLY A 640 22.16 2.57 5.33
N TRP A 641 23.14 2.64 6.24
CA TRP A 641 23.77 3.90 6.66
C TRP A 641 24.62 4.53 5.56
N ASP A 642 25.34 3.75 4.76
CA ASP A 642 26.07 4.24 3.58
C ASP A 642 25.13 4.96 2.61
N PHE A 643 23.97 4.36 2.32
CA PHE A 643 22.93 4.98 1.49
C PHE A 643 22.40 6.27 2.08
N LEU A 644 22.09 6.29 3.38
CA LEU A 644 21.61 7.50 4.06
C LEU A 644 22.65 8.62 3.99
N LEU A 645 23.93 8.32 4.20
CA LEU A 645 24.99 9.33 4.17
C LEU A 645 25.18 9.91 2.77
N VAL A 646 25.27 9.07 1.74
CA VAL A 646 25.38 9.53 0.34
C VAL A 646 24.14 10.34 -0.06
N ALA A 647 22.96 9.93 0.40
CA ALA A 647 21.72 10.63 0.12
C ALA A 647 21.64 12.00 0.79
N ILE A 648 22.05 12.12 2.05
CA ILE A 648 22.13 13.39 2.77
C ILE A 648 23.15 14.31 2.10
N ALA A 649 24.31 13.78 1.70
CA ALA A 649 25.30 14.55 0.93
C ALA A 649 24.71 15.04 -0.40
N GLY A 650 23.91 14.22 -1.07
CA GLY A 650 23.15 14.59 -2.26
C GLY A 650 22.15 15.71 -2.02
N LEU A 651 21.40 15.70 -0.90
CA LEU A 651 20.47 16.77 -0.53
C LEU A 651 21.21 18.10 -0.28
N VAL A 652 22.35 18.06 0.40
CA VAL A 652 23.18 19.24 0.63
C VAL A 652 23.73 19.78 -0.70
N ALA A 653 24.24 18.90 -1.57
CA ALA A 653 24.76 19.28 -2.88
C ALA A 653 23.67 19.88 -3.78
N GLU A 654 22.46 19.29 -3.77
CA GLU A 654 21.28 19.83 -4.47
C GLU A 654 20.98 21.26 -4.01
N ASP A 655 20.97 21.48 -2.69
CA ASP A 655 20.65 22.78 -2.08
C ASP A 655 21.73 23.84 -2.38
N LEU A 656 23.02 23.49 -2.34
CA LEU A 656 24.12 24.38 -2.71
C LEU A 656 24.10 24.75 -4.20
N LEU A 657 23.80 23.80 -5.09
CA LEU A 657 23.74 24.06 -6.54
C LEU A 657 22.57 24.98 -6.91
N ARG A 658 21.48 24.96 -6.14
CA ARG A 658 20.33 25.86 -6.36
C ARG A 658 20.69 27.33 -6.22
N VAL A 659 21.70 27.67 -5.40
CA VAL A 659 22.19 29.06 -5.25
C VAL A 659 22.69 29.64 -6.58
N TYR A 660 23.28 28.81 -7.44
CA TYR A 660 23.85 29.21 -8.73
C TYR A 660 22.90 29.03 -9.92
N ALA A 661 21.79 28.32 -9.73
CA ALA A 661 20.85 27.94 -10.79
C ALA A 661 20.22 29.13 -11.54
N PRO A 662 19.87 30.27 -10.90
CA PRO A 662 19.31 31.43 -11.61
C PRO A 662 20.25 31.97 -12.70
N SER A 663 21.57 31.90 -12.49
CA SER A 663 22.57 32.38 -13.44
C SER A 663 22.94 31.33 -14.50
N HIS A 664 22.61 30.05 -14.26
CA HIS A 664 22.97 28.94 -15.15
C HIS A 664 21.78 27.98 -15.30
N PRO A 665 20.83 28.26 -16.22
CA PRO A 665 19.60 27.46 -16.37
C PRO A 665 19.84 25.97 -16.66
N ARG A 666 20.99 25.60 -17.22
CA ARG A 666 21.37 24.20 -17.45
C ARG A 666 21.55 23.40 -16.15
N LEU A 667 21.80 24.06 -15.01
CA LEU A 667 21.96 23.40 -13.70
C LEU A 667 20.66 22.79 -13.17
N TYR A 668 19.48 23.29 -13.58
CA TYR A 668 18.21 22.73 -13.12
C TYR A 668 18.09 21.24 -13.45
N ALA A 669 18.64 20.81 -14.59
CA ALA A 669 18.68 19.40 -14.96
C ALA A 669 19.44 18.53 -13.96
N VAL A 670 20.61 19.01 -13.56
CA VAL A 670 21.48 18.36 -12.59
C VAL A 670 20.81 18.35 -11.21
N ILE A 671 20.21 19.47 -10.80
CA ILE A 671 19.52 19.62 -9.50
C ILE A 671 18.37 18.62 -9.37
N TYR A 672 17.50 18.50 -10.39
CA TYR A 672 16.38 17.56 -10.31
C TYR A 672 16.84 16.09 -10.37
N GLY A 673 17.88 15.78 -11.16
CA GLY A 673 18.50 14.46 -11.16
C GLY A 673 19.10 14.09 -9.79
N LEU A 674 19.85 15.02 -9.18
CA LEU A 674 20.41 14.87 -7.85
C LEU A 674 19.33 14.69 -6.78
N GLY A 675 18.22 15.44 -6.84
CA GLY A 675 17.12 15.29 -5.89
C GLY A 675 16.44 13.92 -5.97
N ALA A 676 16.28 13.37 -7.19
CA ALA A 676 15.76 12.01 -7.38
C ALA A 676 16.75 10.94 -6.88
N LEU A 677 18.05 11.11 -7.12
CA LEU A 677 19.10 10.23 -6.58
C LEU A 677 19.17 10.28 -5.06
N ALA A 678 19.13 11.48 -4.47
CA ALA A 678 19.14 11.67 -3.03
C ALA A 678 17.91 11.05 -2.35
N SER A 679 16.71 11.31 -2.88
CA SER A 679 15.48 10.68 -2.35
C SER A 679 15.48 9.16 -2.55
N GLY A 680 16.04 8.67 -3.66
CA GLY A 680 16.23 7.25 -3.91
C GLY A 680 17.19 6.60 -2.92
N GLY A 681 18.30 7.27 -2.60
CA GLY A 681 19.24 6.83 -1.57
C GLY A 681 18.61 6.81 -0.18
N LEU A 682 17.84 7.85 0.19
CA LEU A 682 17.07 7.86 1.45
C LEU A 682 16.09 6.68 1.52
N ALA A 683 15.38 6.41 0.43
CA ALA A 683 14.44 5.29 0.35
C ALA A 683 15.16 3.95 0.51
N CYS A 684 16.25 3.73 -0.23
CA CYS A 684 17.03 2.49 -0.14
C CYS A 684 17.62 2.31 1.26
N GLY A 685 18.19 3.36 1.85
CA GLY A 685 18.76 3.34 3.19
C GLY A 685 17.74 2.98 4.27
N CYS A 686 16.61 3.70 4.32
CA CYS A 686 15.54 3.42 5.28
C CYS A 686 14.97 2.00 5.11
N VAL A 687 14.78 1.53 3.87
CA VAL A 687 14.25 0.19 3.60
C VAL A 687 15.24 -0.89 4.03
N LEU A 688 16.54 -0.74 3.74
CA LEU A 688 17.57 -1.69 4.17
C LEU A 688 17.65 -1.79 5.69
N ILE A 689 17.62 -0.65 6.40
CA ILE A 689 17.60 -0.60 7.87
C ILE A 689 16.35 -1.31 8.41
N TYR A 690 15.18 -1.05 7.82
CA TYR A 690 13.94 -1.71 8.22
C TYR A 690 13.99 -3.24 8.01
N LEU A 691 14.52 -3.69 6.87
CA LEU A 691 14.67 -5.11 6.54
C LEU A 691 15.70 -5.81 7.43
N ALA A 692 16.84 -5.18 7.71
CA ALA A 692 17.87 -5.72 8.60
C ALA A 692 17.31 -6.01 9.98
N HIS A 693 16.44 -5.12 10.49
CA HIS A 693 15.77 -5.34 11.78
C HIS A 693 14.77 -6.51 11.74
N LEU A 694 13.94 -6.60 10.69
CA LEU A 694 13.02 -7.73 10.53
C LEU A 694 13.79 -9.05 10.50
N ARG A 695 14.96 -9.11 9.86
CA ARG A 695 15.78 -10.32 9.77
C ARG A 695 16.38 -10.77 11.10
N ALA A 696 16.93 -9.84 11.89
CA ALA A 696 17.56 -10.17 13.17
C ALA A 696 16.59 -10.89 14.13
N ALA A 697 15.30 -10.60 14.00
CA ALA A 697 14.24 -11.27 14.75
C ALA A 697 13.96 -12.73 14.37
N TYR A 698 14.43 -13.21 13.21
CA TYR A 698 14.08 -14.55 12.68
C TYR A 698 15.25 -15.52 12.62
N ARG A 699 16.46 -15.11 13.01
CA ARG A 699 17.63 -15.98 12.90
C ARG A 699 17.73 -16.89 14.12
N ARG A 700 17.67 -18.20 13.89
CA ARG A 700 17.96 -19.24 14.89
C ARG A 700 19.33 -19.83 14.56
N GLU A 701 20.28 -19.65 15.47
CA GLU A 701 21.53 -20.41 15.42
C GLU A 701 21.29 -21.69 16.21
N GLU A 702 21.22 -22.82 15.50
CA GLU A 702 20.99 -24.13 16.13
C GLU A 702 22.32 -24.64 16.70
N TRP A 703 22.37 -24.81 18.02
CA TRP A 703 23.54 -25.34 18.69
C TRP A 703 23.48 -26.89 18.69
N PRO A 704 24.62 -27.57 18.43
CA PRO A 704 24.67 -29.01 18.52
C PRO A 704 24.48 -29.44 19.99
N LEU A 705 23.73 -30.53 20.21
CA LEU A 705 23.63 -31.12 21.53
C LEU A 705 24.98 -31.73 21.92
N VAL A 706 25.58 -31.26 23.01
CA VAL A 706 26.77 -31.87 23.64
C VAL A 706 26.31 -32.72 24.82
N GLU A 707 26.85 -33.93 24.99
CA GLU A 707 26.54 -34.77 26.14
C GLU A 707 27.13 -34.17 27.42
N ALA A 708 26.27 -33.65 28.29
CA ALA A 708 26.64 -33.17 29.62
C ALA A 708 26.20 -34.17 30.70
N PHE A 709 27.09 -34.41 31.68
CA PHE A 709 26.95 -35.46 32.70
C PHE A 709 26.17 -34.99 33.93
N SER A 710 25.97 -33.67 34.12
CA SER A 710 25.18 -33.08 35.21
C SER A 710 24.32 -31.88 34.78
N ASP A 711 23.27 -31.57 35.55
CA ASP A 711 22.43 -30.37 35.32
C ASP A 711 23.21 -29.06 35.51
N GLN A 712 24.28 -29.04 36.31
CA GLN A 712 25.16 -27.88 36.48
C GLN A 712 26.02 -27.62 35.24
N GLU A 713 26.55 -28.67 34.63
CA GLU A 713 27.26 -28.59 33.34
C GLU A 713 26.30 -28.17 32.22
N ARG A 714 25.09 -28.75 32.19
CA ARG A 714 24.04 -28.35 31.24
C ARG A 714 23.67 -26.88 31.38
N LEU A 715 23.54 -26.37 32.61
CA LEU A 715 23.23 -24.97 32.86
C LEU A 715 24.37 -24.04 32.39
N ARG A 716 25.64 -24.44 32.62
CA ARG A 716 26.82 -23.71 32.14
C ARG A 716 26.83 -23.62 30.61
N ASP A 717 26.65 -24.74 29.93
CA ASP A 717 26.69 -24.81 28.46
C ASP A 717 25.50 -24.06 27.86
N ALA A 718 24.30 -24.25 28.42
CA ALA A 718 23.09 -23.52 28.01
C ALA A 718 23.26 -22.00 28.18
N PHE A 719 23.85 -21.54 29.28
CA PHE A 719 24.11 -20.12 29.51
C PHE A 719 25.15 -19.56 28.52
N ALA A 720 26.23 -20.30 28.28
CA ALA A 720 27.25 -19.91 27.30
C ALA A 720 26.70 -19.81 25.87
N HIS A 721 25.92 -20.80 25.42
CA HIS A 721 25.28 -20.81 24.10
C HIS A 721 24.24 -19.69 23.97
N PHE A 722 23.38 -19.53 24.99
CA PHE A 722 22.37 -18.49 25.01
C PHE A 722 22.99 -17.09 24.94
N TYR A 723 24.00 -16.83 25.76
CA TYR A 723 24.71 -15.56 25.78
C TYR A 723 25.44 -15.30 24.45
N ALA A 724 26.15 -16.30 23.93
CA ALA A 724 26.85 -16.17 22.66
C ALA A 724 25.89 -15.86 21.50
N ALA A 725 24.73 -16.53 21.45
CA ALA A 725 23.69 -16.27 20.46
C ALA A 725 23.10 -14.85 20.61
N LEU A 726 22.76 -14.44 21.84
CA LEU A 726 22.23 -13.10 22.12
C LEU A 726 23.23 -12.00 21.72
N PHE A 727 24.50 -12.16 22.10
CA PHE A 727 25.56 -11.20 21.81
C PHE A 727 25.92 -11.17 20.32
N ALA A 728 25.93 -12.33 19.65
CA ALA A 728 26.13 -12.42 18.21
C ALA A 728 25.02 -11.68 17.45
N GLN A 729 23.75 -11.90 17.82
CA GLN A 729 22.61 -11.18 17.25
C GLN A 729 22.70 -9.66 17.50
N PHE A 730 23.11 -9.24 18.71
CA PHE A 730 23.33 -7.82 19.00
C PHE A 730 24.44 -7.23 18.12
N ARG A 731 25.59 -7.91 17.99
CA ARG A 731 26.73 -7.46 17.17
C ARG A 731 26.40 -7.38 15.68
N GLU A 732 25.64 -8.35 15.15
CA GLU A 732 25.23 -8.35 13.73
C GLU A 732 24.37 -7.13 13.37
N VAL A 733 23.60 -6.62 14.33
CA VAL A 733 22.70 -5.48 14.18
C VAL A 733 23.41 -4.17 14.52
N TYR A 734 24.05 -4.07 15.68
CA TYR A 734 24.59 -2.81 16.18
C TYR A 734 26.09 -2.63 15.94
N GLY A 735 26.74 -3.60 15.28
CA GLY A 735 28.14 -3.53 14.92
C GLY A 735 29.10 -3.90 16.05
N TRP A 736 30.38 -4.01 15.70
CA TRP A 736 31.42 -4.46 16.61
C TRP A 736 31.73 -3.44 17.70
N ARG A 737 31.69 -2.14 17.40
CA ARG A 737 32.10 -1.08 18.33
C ARG A 737 31.16 -0.98 19.53
N LEU A 738 29.84 -1.07 19.30
CA LEU A 738 28.87 -1.05 20.40
C LEU A 738 28.89 -2.36 21.20
N ALA A 739 29.07 -3.49 20.51
CA ALA A 739 29.27 -4.78 21.17
C ALA A 739 30.51 -4.76 22.08
N GLN A 740 31.62 -4.18 21.61
CA GLN A 740 32.85 -4.05 22.40
C GLN A 740 32.68 -3.14 23.61
N ILE A 741 31.94 -2.03 23.52
CA ILE A 741 31.65 -1.18 24.69
C ILE A 741 30.90 -1.97 25.77
N ILE A 742 29.97 -2.83 25.37
CA ILE A 742 29.23 -3.72 26.28
C ILE A 742 30.19 -4.76 26.87
N ASP A 743 31.03 -5.39 26.04
CA ASP A 743 32.05 -6.39 26.45
C ASP A 743 33.03 -5.80 27.48
N ASP A 744 33.65 -4.67 27.16
CA ASP A 744 34.64 -3.99 28.01
C ASP A 744 34.04 -3.58 29.37
N ARG A 745 32.78 -3.11 29.38
CA ARG A 745 32.07 -2.76 30.62
C ARG A 745 31.71 -3.98 31.45
N LEU A 746 31.33 -5.08 30.79
CA LEU A 746 31.03 -6.34 31.45
C LEU A 746 32.27 -6.90 32.12
N ASP A 747 33.43 -6.90 31.45
CA ASP A 747 34.67 -7.42 32.03
C ASP A 747 35.11 -6.63 33.27
N VAL A 748 35.03 -5.30 33.21
CA VAL A 748 35.32 -4.46 34.38
C VAL A 748 34.33 -4.78 35.52
N THR A 749 33.04 -4.88 35.22
CA THR A 749 32.01 -5.14 36.23
C THR A 749 32.16 -6.54 36.83
N ALA A 750 32.40 -7.56 36.01
CA ALA A 750 32.61 -8.94 36.42
C ALA A 750 33.80 -9.10 37.37
N VAL A 751 34.90 -8.39 37.11
CA VAL A 751 36.07 -8.35 38.00
C VAL A 751 35.73 -7.63 39.31
N THR A 752 35.03 -6.48 39.25
CA THR A 752 34.69 -5.72 40.47
C THR A 752 33.67 -6.41 41.37
N ALA A 753 32.71 -7.13 40.78
CA ALA A 753 31.66 -7.85 41.49
C ALA A 753 32.04 -9.30 41.83
N ASN A 754 33.24 -9.75 41.43
CA ASN A 754 33.78 -11.08 41.64
C ASN A 754 32.81 -12.19 41.18
N TRP A 755 32.25 -12.05 39.98
CA TRP A 755 31.25 -12.98 39.44
C TRP A 755 31.80 -14.37 39.14
N GLY A 756 33.12 -14.54 38.99
CA GLY A 756 33.74 -15.82 38.60
C GLY A 756 33.46 -16.22 37.15
N VAL A 757 32.83 -15.32 36.38
CA VAL A 757 32.46 -15.48 34.97
C VAL A 757 32.93 -14.23 34.24
N MET A 758 33.72 -14.37 33.20
CA MET A 758 34.20 -13.26 32.35
C MET A 758 33.71 -13.44 30.92
N VAL A 759 33.68 -12.35 30.15
CA VAL A 759 33.39 -12.41 28.73
C VAL A 759 34.71 -12.26 27.96
N ASP A 760 34.87 -12.99 26.87
CA ASP A 760 35.98 -12.80 25.95
C ASP A 760 35.41 -12.79 24.54
N ARG A 761 35.20 -11.57 24.01
CA ARG A 761 34.71 -11.34 22.64
C ARG A 761 33.39 -12.05 22.36
N GLY A 762 32.44 -11.93 23.29
CA GLY A 762 31.11 -12.54 23.20
C GLY A 762 31.07 -14.04 23.51
N ARG A 763 32.15 -14.63 24.03
CA ARG A 763 32.15 -15.99 24.60
C ARG A 763 32.32 -15.93 26.11
N ILE A 764 31.60 -16.78 26.81
CA ILE A 764 31.72 -16.89 28.26
C ILE A 764 32.96 -17.72 28.62
N ARG A 765 33.81 -17.15 29.49
CA ARG A 765 34.85 -17.87 30.23
C ARG A 765 34.39 -18.04 31.67
N ASP A 766 33.90 -19.23 31.97
CA ASP A 766 33.42 -19.58 33.30
C ASP A 766 34.55 -20.20 34.14
N THR A 767 34.81 -19.64 35.32
CA THR A 767 35.79 -20.12 36.30
C THR A 767 35.15 -20.55 37.63
N LEU A 768 33.82 -20.68 37.67
CA LEU A 768 33.09 -21.09 38.85
C LEU A 768 33.44 -22.54 39.26
N PRO A 769 33.72 -22.80 40.55
CA PRO A 769 34.03 -24.14 41.04
C PRO A 769 32.73 -24.95 41.24
N LEU A 770 32.27 -25.60 40.16
CA LEU A 770 31.00 -26.35 40.11
C LEU A 770 30.87 -27.40 41.23
N ASP A 771 31.96 -28.07 41.60
CA ASP A 771 31.97 -29.10 42.64
C ASP A 771 31.66 -28.58 44.06
N SER A 772 31.77 -27.27 44.28
CA SER A 772 31.61 -26.64 45.60
C SER A 772 30.39 -25.72 45.71
N MET A 773 29.59 -25.60 44.66
CA MET A 773 28.47 -24.67 44.58
C MET A 773 27.17 -25.40 44.27
N THR A 774 26.04 -24.88 44.77
CA THR A 774 24.73 -25.43 44.37
C THR A 774 24.32 -24.89 43.00
N ILE A 775 23.46 -25.63 42.28
CA ILE A 775 22.88 -25.14 41.02
C ILE A 775 22.09 -23.83 41.20
N ALA A 776 21.52 -23.61 42.39
CA ALA A 776 20.78 -22.39 42.71
C ALA A 776 21.70 -21.17 42.86
N ASP A 777 22.88 -21.37 43.46
CA ASP A 777 23.92 -20.34 43.55
C ASP A 777 24.54 -20.06 42.18
N GLN A 778 24.75 -21.10 41.36
CA GLN A 778 25.24 -20.97 39.98
C GLN A 778 24.27 -20.14 39.14
N ALA A 779 22.97 -20.46 39.20
CA ALA A 779 21.94 -19.72 38.52
C ALA A 779 21.86 -18.25 38.98
N ALA A 780 22.04 -17.97 40.28
CA ALA A 780 22.03 -16.60 40.79
C ALA A 780 23.19 -15.74 40.23
N ARG A 781 24.38 -16.32 40.04
CA ARG A 781 25.51 -15.63 39.40
C ARG A 781 25.26 -15.33 37.93
N TYR A 782 24.73 -16.31 37.19
CA TYR A 782 24.34 -16.08 35.79
C TYR A 782 23.19 -15.07 35.66
N GLU A 783 22.25 -15.04 36.62
CA GLU A 783 21.13 -14.11 36.64
C GLU A 783 21.61 -12.66 36.79
N GLU A 784 22.55 -12.42 37.69
CA GLU A 784 23.14 -11.09 37.94
C GLU A 784 23.84 -10.55 36.67
N MET A 785 24.70 -11.38 36.08
CA MET A 785 25.40 -11.06 34.83
C MET A 785 24.42 -10.86 33.65
N LEU A 786 23.42 -11.73 33.52
CA LEU A 786 22.45 -11.66 32.44
C LEU A 786 21.57 -10.42 32.55
N SER A 787 21.10 -10.11 33.76
CA SER A 787 20.26 -8.92 34.01
C SER A 787 21.04 -7.65 33.70
N TYR A 788 22.29 -7.55 34.15
CA TYR A 788 23.15 -6.41 33.83
C TYR A 788 23.42 -6.30 32.31
N THR A 789 23.66 -7.43 31.63
CA THR A 789 23.86 -7.45 30.17
C THR A 789 22.61 -6.99 29.42
N ILE A 790 21.45 -7.52 29.80
CA ILE A 790 20.14 -7.19 29.24
C ILE A 790 19.85 -5.71 29.44
N ASP A 791 20.08 -5.15 30.62
CA ASP A 791 19.85 -3.72 30.89
C ASP A 791 20.75 -2.82 30.02
N MET A 792 22.04 -3.15 29.89
CA MET A 792 22.93 -2.39 29.00
C MET A 792 22.55 -2.52 27.52
N MET A 793 22.10 -3.69 27.10
CA MET A 793 21.59 -3.91 25.75
C MET A 793 20.25 -3.22 25.53
N ASP A 794 19.36 -3.15 26.53
CA ASP A 794 18.05 -2.48 26.44
C ASP A 794 18.21 -0.97 26.21
N ASP A 795 19.08 -0.32 26.98
CA ASP A 795 19.40 1.11 26.82
C ASP A 795 19.90 1.44 25.39
N SER A 796 20.60 0.49 24.77
CA SER A 796 21.21 0.65 23.46
C SER A 796 20.27 0.27 22.31
N ALA A 797 19.63 -0.90 22.40
CA ALA A 797 18.88 -1.55 21.34
C ALA A 797 17.35 -1.40 21.47
N GLY A 798 16.86 -1.23 22.70
CA GLY A 798 15.45 -1.16 23.05
C GLY A 798 14.76 -2.51 23.23
N ARG A 799 13.71 -2.50 24.07
CA ARG A 799 12.99 -3.69 24.54
C ARG A 799 12.44 -4.58 23.44
N HIS A 800 11.98 -4.00 22.34
CA HIS A 800 11.40 -4.75 21.24
C HIS A 800 12.42 -5.64 20.51
N PHE A 801 13.64 -5.13 20.32
CA PHE A 801 14.73 -5.93 19.77
C PHE A 801 15.10 -7.03 20.75
N LEU A 802 15.33 -6.66 22.01
CA LEU A 802 15.84 -7.56 23.04
C LEU A 802 14.91 -8.75 23.28
N ARG A 803 13.59 -8.51 23.35
CA ARG A 803 12.56 -9.57 23.47
C ARG A 803 12.70 -10.63 22.38
N ARG A 804 12.86 -10.19 21.13
CA ARG A 804 12.98 -11.09 19.98
C ARG A 804 14.33 -11.78 19.91
N ALA A 805 15.40 -11.07 20.27
CA ALA A 805 16.74 -11.63 20.28
C ALA A 805 16.88 -12.72 21.35
N ILE A 806 16.32 -12.48 22.54
CA ILE A 806 16.21 -13.47 23.61
C ILE A 806 15.40 -14.69 23.16
N GLN A 807 14.25 -14.47 22.51
CA GLN A 807 13.43 -15.56 21.97
C GLN A 807 14.20 -16.38 20.93
N GLY A 808 14.90 -15.73 20.00
CA GLY A 808 15.72 -16.40 18.99
C GLY A 808 16.89 -17.18 19.59
N ALA A 809 17.56 -16.63 20.61
CA ALA A 809 18.62 -17.30 21.35
C ALA A 809 18.10 -18.53 22.13
N HIS A 810 16.96 -18.41 22.80
CA HIS A 810 16.30 -19.53 23.50
C HIS A 810 15.82 -20.62 22.54
N ASP A 811 15.22 -20.23 21.42
CA ASP A 811 14.73 -21.13 20.38
C ASP A 811 15.85 -21.86 19.62
N GLY A 812 17.08 -21.34 19.64
CA GLY A 812 18.26 -21.97 19.04
C GLY A 812 18.90 -23.07 19.92
N LEU A 813 18.56 -23.12 21.21
CA LEU A 813 19.12 -24.11 22.13
C LEU A 813 18.51 -25.51 21.92
N PRO A 814 19.31 -26.58 22.12
CA PRO A 814 18.79 -27.93 22.24
C PRO A 814 17.71 -28.00 23.34
N TRP A 815 16.71 -28.85 23.15
CA TRP A 815 15.57 -28.95 24.09
C TRP A 815 16.01 -29.16 25.55
N GLN A 816 17.05 -29.96 25.80
CA GLN A 816 17.53 -30.28 27.15
C GLN A 816 18.15 -29.05 27.85
N GLU A 817 19.00 -28.32 27.14
CA GLU A 817 19.61 -27.07 27.62
C GLU A 817 18.56 -25.99 27.84
N ARG A 818 17.59 -25.91 26.92
CA ARG A 818 16.46 -24.98 26.98
C ARG A 818 15.63 -25.16 28.25
N GLU A 819 15.31 -26.40 28.60
CA GLU A 819 14.52 -26.75 29.78
C GLU A 819 15.25 -26.37 31.08
N VAL A 820 16.54 -26.70 31.18
CA VAL A 820 17.38 -26.38 32.36
C VAL A 820 17.53 -24.86 32.52
N LEU A 821 17.82 -24.14 31.44
CA LEU A 821 17.92 -22.68 31.42
C LEU A 821 16.59 -22.03 31.83
N SER A 822 15.47 -22.50 31.27
CA SER A 822 14.14 -21.98 31.60
C SER A 822 13.79 -22.19 33.08
N ARG A 823 14.06 -23.37 33.61
CA ARG A 823 13.71 -23.75 34.99
C ARG A 823 14.57 -23.04 36.04
N HIS A 824 15.88 -22.94 35.82
CA HIS A 824 16.80 -22.45 36.84
C HIS A 824 17.17 -20.97 36.70
N LEU A 825 17.18 -20.43 35.48
CA LEU A 825 17.61 -19.04 35.21
C LEU A 825 16.44 -18.14 34.80
N LEU A 826 15.75 -18.45 33.70
CA LEU A 826 14.76 -17.53 33.13
C LEU A 826 13.52 -17.33 34.00
N GLN A 827 13.08 -18.34 34.76
CA GLN A 827 11.97 -18.18 35.72
C GLN A 827 12.22 -17.11 36.79
N ARG A 828 13.49 -16.79 37.07
CA ARG A 828 13.87 -15.80 38.08
C ARG A 828 13.97 -14.38 37.53
N THR A 829 14.14 -14.24 36.21
CA THR A 829 14.25 -12.93 35.57
C THR A 829 12.88 -12.34 35.24
N SER A 830 12.78 -11.00 35.26
CA SER A 830 11.56 -10.27 34.87
C SER A 830 11.10 -10.56 33.44
N TRP A 831 12.03 -10.94 32.55
CA TRP A 831 11.78 -11.27 31.14
C TRP A 831 11.26 -12.69 30.91
N GLY A 832 11.48 -13.63 31.84
CA GLY A 832 10.97 -15.00 31.71
C GLY A 832 9.44 -15.08 31.77
N ALA A 833 8.80 -14.18 32.51
CA ALA A 833 7.34 -14.05 32.57
C ALA A 833 6.74 -13.60 31.23
N ASP A 834 7.42 -12.69 30.53
CA ASP A 834 7.00 -12.16 29.22
C ASP A 834 7.14 -13.20 28.09
N LEU A 835 8.19 -14.04 28.13
CA LEU A 835 8.38 -15.15 27.19
C LEU A 835 7.29 -16.22 27.35
N SER A 836 6.88 -16.51 28.59
CA SER A 836 5.83 -17.49 28.89
C SER A 836 4.45 -17.07 28.34
N GLN A 837 4.10 -15.78 28.44
CA GLN A 837 2.85 -15.24 27.90
C GLN A 837 2.78 -15.28 26.36
N ASP A 838 3.93 -15.20 25.67
CA ASP A 838 3.96 -15.25 24.20
C ASP A 838 3.89 -16.66 23.62
N PHE A 839 4.23 -17.71 24.37
CA PHE A 839 3.94 -19.08 23.92
C PHE A 839 2.44 -19.30 23.67
N GLU A 840 1.58 -18.64 24.44
CA GLU A 840 0.12 -18.64 24.24
C GLU A 840 -0.32 -17.74 23.07
N SER A 841 0.35 -16.60 22.84
CA SER A 841 0.02 -15.67 21.75
C SER A 841 0.50 -16.14 20.37
N THR A 842 1.69 -16.75 20.30
CA THR A 842 2.32 -17.20 19.05
C THR A 842 1.59 -18.42 18.48
N ALA A 843 0.96 -19.25 19.33
CA ALA A 843 0.06 -20.33 18.87
C ALA A 843 -1.12 -19.80 18.02
N GLY A 844 -1.50 -18.52 18.17
CA GLY A 844 -2.48 -17.83 17.34
C GLY A 844 -1.94 -17.41 15.97
N ASP A 845 -0.69 -16.96 15.88
CA ASP A 845 -0.06 -16.52 14.63
C ASP A 845 0.36 -17.69 13.72
N TYR A 846 0.65 -18.88 14.29
CA TYR A 846 0.95 -20.09 13.52
C TYR A 846 -0.23 -20.63 12.71
N ARG A 847 -1.49 -20.28 13.04
CA ARG A 847 -2.68 -20.67 12.25
C ARG A 847 -2.83 -19.92 10.93
N TYR A 848 -2.03 -18.87 10.67
CA TYR A 848 -2.03 -18.16 9.39
C TYR A 848 -0.96 -18.66 8.40
N LEU A 849 -0.10 -19.59 8.83
CA LEU A 849 1.01 -20.13 8.03
C LEU A 849 0.91 -21.64 7.73
N LEU A 850 -0.17 -22.29 8.16
CA LEU A 850 -0.66 -23.58 7.67
C LEU A 850 -1.99 -23.34 6.94
#